data_AF-A0A2W4KD03-F1
#
_entry.id   AF-A0A2W4KD03-F1
#
_cell.length_a   1.000
_cell.length_b   1.000
_cell.length_c   1.000
_cell.angle_alpha   90.00
_cell.angle_beta   90.00
_cell.angle_gamma   90.00
#
_symmetry.space_group_name_H-M   'P 1'
#
loop_
_entity.id
_entity.type
_entity.pdbx_description
1 polymer ?
#
loop_
_entity_poly.entity_id
_entity_poly.type
_entity_poly.pdbx_seq_one_letter_code
_entity_poly.pdbx_strand_id
1 'polypeptide(L)'
;MVAVIVLFIAILGIGFFFLSKIMGGGREVANATDAGAMNVAKRALMEPTVNAPANDEFDGLGVDTATGIPNNSGQINLLAYNRAVGRALLVALNARAIGPASSKLAGDVIDKLETLGKNLQTQLNGGGMLPGYFDTMAKAQNVKMMGPTSDVKLSMNIQPAWMITQDGDGMQKTNVYINKQVIDMMGNPTVSNLYTATTVNSAQIKSKGSWPQGAFSSSSGHNFIRAYDKNMTLSNYLDKAILGAAVGPQDRAHLVHLGQFDNCSNAIGYAPPNSWKTQSQSQNTNKGQGNFGGAVACAVVGSLNAEYEAAIPRGYVRILNYVSAANLPGAVPVSGQDVNGGTSIFNNEFWNGTGGSGPTSYAANGALFTDRNGAGTLADWQAYVATINSSLAVSPPQNTGSNTDRDELGGLRSAWPSGFNGTTAELGQMTQIRYNKPSPALNQFATKGQVISELKNGGRSGTCDQNNFASDSDGATAADLFCRSSSDGGSGFVTDASVNYGRGIAGGGGGGNMAQGMNGIEYLKARVVEAFGSGARCARNVTVAGDKKAGMKVYDRPRETPNKAYNTPAVDVQFANVGSPYELLMHTTKSGTNGYCNGTNDVIGYIHQRAKEILPTVERAEVEALMKSQDLPPGATMFIFLPQGSNKLAMQPTVPKTHAGSEDPFNIKAEGTMPNYCASTPDTQIRNYDLDSKDGVAGNGKGDTGIHDQPYTQFKGTDFSSTDIVEWKPSCGAHNFLGELSFRNETTGGGEFCKPN
;
A
#
# COMPACT_ATOMS: atom_id res chain seq x y z
N MET A 1 -96.93 28.89 -3.04
CA MET A 1 -96.24 28.13 -1.97
C MET A 1 -95.31 27.05 -2.54
N VAL A 2 -95.78 26.12 -3.39
CA VAL A 2 -94.95 25.06 -4.01
C VAL A 2 -93.71 25.61 -4.73
N ALA A 3 -93.87 26.65 -5.55
CA ALA A 3 -92.75 27.27 -6.26
C ALA A 3 -91.66 27.84 -5.33
N VAL A 4 -92.05 28.40 -4.17
CA VAL A 4 -91.12 28.94 -3.17
C VAL A 4 -90.34 27.81 -2.49
N ILE A 5 -91.01 26.69 -2.18
CA ILE A 5 -90.37 25.51 -1.60
C ILE A 5 -89.38 24.87 -2.59
N VAL A 6 -89.76 24.72 -3.87
CA VAL A 6 -88.88 24.19 -4.91
C VAL A 6 -87.65 25.08 -5.11
N LEU A 7 -87.84 26.41 -5.14
CA LEU A 7 -86.73 27.36 -5.24
C LEU A 7 -85.81 27.25 -4.01
N PHE A 8 -86.36 27.14 -2.81
CA PHE A 8 -85.58 27.00 -1.58
C PHE A 8 -84.74 25.71 -1.58
N ILE A 9 -85.33 24.59 -1.98
CA ILE A 9 -84.61 23.31 -2.12
C ILE A 9 -83.51 23.41 -3.18
N ALA A 10 -83.77 24.07 -4.31
CA ALA A 10 -82.77 24.29 -5.35
C ALA A 10 -81.58 25.13 -4.85
N ILE A 11 -81.85 26.22 -4.12
CA ILE A 11 -80.81 27.07 -3.53
C ILE A 11 -79.99 26.29 -2.50
N LEU A 12 -80.62 25.51 -1.62
CA LEU A 12 -79.93 24.64 -0.67
C LEU A 12 -79.08 23.59 -1.39
N GLY A 13 -79.61 22.94 -2.42
CA GLY A 13 -78.88 21.95 -3.23
C GLY A 13 -77.64 22.54 -3.89
N ILE A 14 -77.76 23.73 -4.49
CA ILE A 14 -76.63 24.48 -5.05
C ILE A 14 -75.61 24.83 -3.96
N GLY A 15 -76.07 25.28 -2.79
CA GLY A 15 -75.22 25.59 -1.64
C GLY A 15 -74.41 24.39 -1.16
N PHE A 16 -75.06 23.24 -0.94
CA PHE A 16 -74.40 21.99 -0.55
C PHE A 16 -73.42 21.48 -1.61
N PHE A 17 -73.75 21.63 -2.90
CA PHE A 17 -72.84 21.30 -3.99
C PHE A 17 -71.56 22.13 -3.93
N PHE A 18 -71.66 23.45 -3.72
CA PHE A 18 -70.48 24.30 -3.58
C PHE A 18 -69.68 23.99 -2.32
N LEU A 19 -70.34 23.75 -1.19
CA LEU A 19 -69.69 23.35 0.06
C LEU A 19 -68.94 22.03 -0.11
N SER A 20 -69.58 21.03 -0.71
CA SER A 20 -68.97 19.73 -1.01
C SER A 20 -67.78 19.88 -1.96
N LYS A 21 -67.87 20.77 -2.95
CA LYS A 21 -66.77 21.08 -3.87
C LYS A 21 -65.58 21.73 -3.16
N ILE A 22 -65.82 22.69 -2.27
CA ILE A 22 -64.76 23.37 -1.51
C ILE A 22 -64.09 22.39 -0.52
N MET A 23 -64.89 21.62 0.24
CA MET A 23 -64.34 20.66 1.21
C MET A 23 -63.66 19.46 0.52
N GLY A 24 -64.24 18.98 -0.57
CA GLY A 24 -63.68 17.89 -1.39
C GLY A 24 -62.41 18.31 -2.11
N GLY A 25 -62.44 19.47 -2.80
CA GLY A 25 -61.27 20.03 -3.46
C GLY A 25 -60.13 20.35 -2.49
N GLY A 26 -60.44 20.84 -1.28
CA GLY A 26 -59.43 21.05 -0.24
C GLY A 26 -58.70 19.76 0.17
N ARG A 27 -59.41 18.63 0.29
CA ARG A 27 -58.79 17.32 0.57
C ARG A 27 -57.93 16.82 -0.58
N GLU A 28 -58.37 17.03 -1.82
CA GLU A 28 -57.57 16.67 -3.00
C GLU A 28 -56.27 17.48 -3.06
N VAL A 29 -56.33 18.79 -2.79
CA VAL A 29 -55.14 19.65 -2.70
C VAL A 29 -54.22 19.24 -1.54
N ALA A 30 -54.78 18.89 -0.38
CA ALA A 30 -53.98 18.39 0.74
C ALA A 30 -53.24 17.10 0.39
N ASN A 31 -53.93 16.11 -0.18
CA ASN A 31 -53.31 14.85 -0.62
C ASN A 31 -52.21 15.08 -1.68
N ALA A 32 -52.43 16.01 -2.60
CA ALA A 32 -51.43 16.41 -3.60
C ALA A 32 -50.21 17.08 -2.97
N THR A 33 -50.42 17.91 -1.96
CA THR A 33 -49.35 18.57 -1.20
C THR A 33 -48.53 17.56 -0.41
N ASP A 34 -49.20 16.64 0.27
CA ASP A 34 -48.57 15.53 1.01
C ASP A 34 -47.71 14.66 0.09
N ALA A 35 -48.25 14.27 -1.07
CA ALA A 35 -47.51 13.50 -2.06
C ALA A 35 -46.29 14.27 -2.60
N GLY A 36 -46.45 15.57 -2.86
CA GLY A 36 -45.37 16.47 -3.27
C GLY A 36 -44.28 16.58 -2.21
N ALA A 37 -44.63 16.86 -0.96
CA ALA A 37 -43.71 16.98 0.17
C ALA A 37 -42.93 15.68 0.40
N MET A 38 -43.64 14.55 0.35
CA MET A 38 -43.03 13.22 0.45
C MET A 38 -42.01 12.97 -0.66
N ASN A 39 -42.32 13.38 -1.90
CA ASN A 39 -41.39 13.23 -3.01
C ASN A 39 -40.17 14.14 -2.86
N VAL A 40 -40.34 15.36 -2.35
CA VAL A 40 -39.23 16.27 -2.00
C VAL A 40 -38.29 15.60 -1.01
N ALA A 41 -38.81 15.08 0.12
CA ALA A 41 -37.98 14.38 1.09
C ALA A 41 -37.25 13.17 0.48
N LYS A 42 -37.96 12.31 -0.27
CA LYS A 42 -37.34 11.16 -0.94
C LYS A 42 -36.22 11.55 -1.90
N ARG A 43 -36.40 12.63 -2.66
CA ARG A 43 -35.41 13.11 -3.63
C ARG A 43 -34.25 13.84 -2.95
N ALA A 44 -34.51 14.58 -1.87
CA ALA A 44 -33.50 15.26 -1.07
C ALA A 44 -32.41 14.31 -0.50
N LEU A 45 -32.75 13.03 -0.31
CA LEU A 45 -31.77 11.99 0.06
C LEU A 45 -30.71 11.74 -1.01
N MET A 46 -31.13 11.80 -2.27
CA MET A 46 -30.35 11.39 -3.44
C MET A 46 -29.71 12.59 -4.13
N GLU A 47 -30.41 13.73 -4.11
CA GLU A 47 -30.06 14.96 -4.82
C GLU A 47 -30.55 16.20 -4.06
N PRO A 48 -29.87 17.35 -4.19
CA PRO A 48 -28.66 17.58 -4.97
C PRO A 48 -27.42 16.87 -4.39
N THR A 49 -26.43 16.67 -5.25
CA THR A 49 -25.10 16.17 -4.86
C THR A 49 -24.09 17.31 -4.86
N VAL A 50 -23.12 17.26 -3.96
CA VAL A 50 -21.91 18.07 -4.03
C VAL A 50 -20.71 17.19 -4.34
N ASN A 51 -19.77 17.66 -5.14
CA ASN A 51 -18.55 16.91 -5.40
C ASN A 51 -17.59 17.10 -4.23
N ALA A 52 -17.11 16.00 -3.65
CA ALA A 52 -15.90 16.03 -2.87
C ALA A 52 -14.75 16.53 -3.77
N PRO A 53 -13.85 17.40 -3.29
CA PRO A 53 -12.68 17.78 -4.06
C PRO A 53 -11.90 16.51 -4.47
N ALA A 54 -11.38 16.50 -5.69
CA ALA A 54 -10.59 15.35 -6.17
C ALA A 54 -9.34 15.16 -5.28
N ASN A 55 -9.00 13.90 -5.01
CA ASN A 55 -7.90 13.53 -4.10
C ASN A 55 -8.06 14.10 -2.68
N ASP A 56 -9.29 14.34 -2.22
CA ASP A 56 -9.55 14.71 -0.84
C ASP A 56 -9.87 13.49 0.05
N GLU A 57 -9.91 13.71 1.37
CA GLU A 57 -10.26 12.72 2.39
C GLU A 57 -11.60 12.03 2.08
N PHE A 58 -12.56 12.75 1.51
CA PHE A 58 -13.90 12.22 1.25
C PHE A 58 -14.08 11.65 -0.15
N ASP A 59 -13.03 11.63 -0.96
CA ASP A 59 -13.08 10.99 -2.27
C ASP A 59 -13.31 9.48 -2.10
N GLY A 60 -14.18 8.90 -2.94
CA GLY A 60 -14.61 7.50 -2.84
C GLY A 60 -15.69 7.21 -1.79
N LEU A 61 -16.18 8.22 -1.06
CA LEU A 61 -17.31 8.06 -0.14
C LEU A 61 -18.68 8.34 -0.78
N GLY A 62 -18.69 8.61 -2.08
CA GLY A 62 -19.91 8.86 -2.85
C GLY A 62 -20.88 7.68 -2.83
N VAL A 63 -22.11 7.96 -3.22
CA VAL A 63 -23.12 6.93 -3.49
C VAL A 63 -23.75 7.19 -4.84
N ASP A 64 -24.17 6.13 -5.49
CA ASP A 64 -24.96 6.19 -6.70
C ASP A 64 -26.31 6.84 -6.40
N THR A 65 -26.65 7.91 -7.12
CA THR A 65 -27.85 8.71 -6.85
C THR A 65 -29.15 7.96 -7.13
N ALA A 66 -29.13 6.93 -7.99
CA ALA A 66 -30.33 6.14 -8.31
C ALA A 66 -30.58 5.02 -7.29
N THR A 67 -29.51 4.39 -6.81
CA THR A 67 -29.59 3.16 -6.01
C THR A 67 -29.28 3.38 -4.53
N GLY A 68 -28.57 4.45 -4.19
CA GLY A 68 -27.97 4.68 -2.88
C GLY A 68 -26.75 3.79 -2.61
N ILE A 69 -26.28 3.02 -3.59
CA ILE A 69 -25.16 2.09 -3.38
C ILE A 69 -23.84 2.88 -3.33
N PRO A 70 -22.93 2.58 -2.39
CA PRO A 70 -21.59 3.15 -2.37
C PRO A 70 -20.90 3.09 -3.73
N ASN A 71 -20.39 4.22 -4.21
CA ASN A 71 -19.64 4.30 -5.45
C ASN A 71 -18.41 5.22 -5.31
N ASN A 72 -17.57 5.25 -6.34
CA ASN A 72 -16.36 6.07 -6.36
C ASN A 72 -16.53 7.39 -7.13
N SER A 73 -17.77 7.89 -7.29
CA SER A 73 -18.06 9.07 -8.13
C SER A 73 -17.59 10.40 -7.53
N GLY A 74 -17.27 10.42 -6.23
CA GLY A 74 -17.03 11.65 -5.48
C GLY A 74 -18.28 12.50 -5.24
N GLN A 75 -19.46 12.07 -5.73
CA GLN A 75 -20.72 12.77 -5.51
C GLN A 75 -21.28 12.43 -4.12
N ILE A 76 -21.39 13.46 -3.28
CA ILE A 76 -21.89 13.38 -1.92
C ILE A 76 -23.29 13.97 -1.87
N ASN A 77 -24.29 13.12 -1.68
CA ASN A 77 -25.65 13.51 -1.28
C ASN A 77 -25.84 13.32 0.23
N LEU A 78 -27.07 13.45 0.71
CA LEU A 78 -27.40 13.34 2.14
C LEU A 78 -27.05 11.96 2.73
N LEU A 79 -27.21 10.87 1.96
CA LEU A 79 -26.83 9.52 2.38
C LEU A 79 -25.31 9.36 2.49
N ALA A 80 -24.57 9.87 1.51
CA ALA A 80 -23.10 9.81 1.47
C ALA A 80 -22.45 10.75 2.50
N TYR A 81 -23.09 11.88 2.82
CA TYR A 81 -22.58 12.85 3.79
C TYR A 81 -22.30 12.21 5.16
N ASN A 82 -23.21 11.36 5.63
CA ASN A 82 -23.00 10.66 6.90
C ASN A 82 -21.86 9.63 6.85
N ARG A 83 -21.48 9.13 5.65
CA ARG A 83 -20.26 8.31 5.49
C ARG A 83 -19.01 9.16 5.69
N ALA A 84 -19.00 10.39 5.18
CA ALA A 84 -17.95 11.37 5.45
C ALA A 84 -17.87 11.73 6.95
N VAL A 85 -19.03 11.84 7.62
CA VAL A 85 -19.10 11.99 9.08
C VAL A 85 -18.49 10.78 9.80
N GLY A 86 -18.85 9.56 9.40
CA GLY A 86 -18.27 8.33 9.96
C GLY A 86 -16.75 8.25 9.80
N ARG A 87 -16.23 8.63 8.63
CA ARG A 87 -14.78 8.75 8.40
C ARG A 87 -14.15 9.78 9.33
N ALA A 88 -14.66 11.01 9.37
CA ALA A 88 -14.11 12.07 10.20
C ALA A 88 -14.11 11.68 11.69
N LEU A 89 -15.15 10.96 12.12
CA LEU A 89 -15.25 10.41 13.47
C LEU A 89 -14.17 9.37 13.75
N LEU A 90 -13.93 8.41 12.84
CA LEU A 90 -12.83 7.45 12.98
C LEU A 90 -11.46 8.16 13.04
N VAL A 91 -11.23 9.14 12.17
CA VAL A 91 -9.98 9.91 12.16
C VAL A 91 -9.77 10.64 13.48
N ALA A 92 -10.82 11.27 14.00
CA ALA A 92 -10.75 12.00 15.25
C ALA A 92 -10.60 11.07 16.47
N LEU A 93 -11.22 9.88 16.45
CA LEU A 93 -11.04 8.86 17.48
C LEU A 93 -9.60 8.33 17.48
N ASN A 94 -9.04 8.07 16.29
CA ASN A 94 -7.64 7.68 16.15
C ASN A 94 -6.68 8.78 16.61
N ALA A 95 -6.95 10.03 16.25
CA ALA A 95 -6.15 11.17 16.69
C ALA A 95 -6.17 11.34 18.21
N ARG A 96 -7.33 11.11 18.84
CA ARG A 96 -7.44 11.11 20.30
C ARG A 96 -6.63 9.99 20.95
N ALA A 97 -6.63 8.79 20.35
CA ALA A 97 -5.86 7.66 20.85
C ALA A 97 -4.34 7.88 20.72
N ILE A 98 -3.91 8.61 19.69
CA ILE A 98 -2.50 8.93 19.43
C ILE A 98 -1.99 10.10 20.29
N GLY A 99 -2.76 11.20 20.36
CA GLY A 99 -2.43 12.38 21.14
C GLY A 99 -2.38 13.69 20.33
N PRO A 100 -1.78 14.76 20.89
CA PRO A 100 -1.92 16.13 20.37
C PRO A 100 -1.41 16.34 18.93
N ALA A 101 -0.36 15.63 18.51
CA ALA A 101 0.23 15.79 17.17
C ALA A 101 -0.78 15.48 16.05
N SER A 102 -1.60 14.45 16.23
CA SER A 102 -2.63 14.05 15.27
C SER A 102 -3.90 14.89 15.31
N SER A 103 -4.13 15.65 16.39
CA SER A 103 -5.36 16.43 16.55
C SER A 103 -5.47 17.56 15.52
N LYS A 104 -4.35 18.17 15.12
CA LYS A 104 -4.37 19.18 14.06
C LYS A 104 -4.86 18.58 12.74
N LEU A 105 -4.31 17.43 12.34
CA LEU A 105 -4.69 16.76 11.10
C LEU A 105 -6.15 16.31 11.13
N ALA A 106 -6.63 15.77 12.25
CA ALA A 106 -8.04 15.46 12.42
C ALA A 106 -8.93 16.73 12.33
N GLY A 107 -8.48 17.85 12.89
CA GLY A 107 -9.13 19.15 12.75
C GLY A 107 -9.24 19.62 11.29
N ASP A 108 -8.18 19.39 10.49
CA ASP A 108 -8.17 19.71 9.06
C ASP A 108 -9.19 18.82 8.28
N VAL A 109 -9.35 17.55 8.66
CA VAL A 109 -10.41 16.67 8.10
C VAL A 109 -11.81 17.17 8.48
N ILE A 110 -12.01 17.63 9.72
CA ILE A 110 -13.29 18.17 10.19
C ILE A 110 -13.64 19.48 9.45
N ASP A 111 -12.66 20.34 9.16
CA ASP A 111 -12.90 21.58 8.38
C ASP A 111 -13.35 21.30 6.94
N LYS A 112 -12.77 20.27 6.33
CA LYS A 112 -13.21 19.79 5.02
C LYS A 112 -14.63 19.25 5.09
N LEU A 113 -14.97 18.52 6.17
CA LEU A 113 -16.33 18.04 6.40
C LEU A 113 -17.32 19.21 6.57
N GLU A 114 -16.92 20.24 7.31
CA GLU A 114 -17.71 21.46 7.49
C GLU A 114 -17.97 22.16 6.16
N THR A 115 -16.95 22.27 5.32
CA THR A 115 -17.07 22.84 3.97
C THR A 115 -18.02 22.01 3.10
N LEU A 116 -17.88 20.69 3.12
CA LEU A 116 -18.74 19.75 2.40
C LEU A 116 -20.20 19.88 2.86
N GLY A 117 -20.43 19.93 4.17
CA GLY A 117 -21.74 20.08 4.79
C GLY A 117 -22.41 21.40 4.42
N LYS A 118 -21.68 22.53 4.52
CA LYS A 118 -22.17 23.85 4.08
C LYS A 118 -22.55 23.87 2.61
N ASN A 119 -21.71 23.30 1.73
CA ASN A 119 -22.00 23.23 0.31
C ASN A 119 -23.29 22.43 0.05
N LEU A 120 -23.45 21.27 0.70
CA LEU A 120 -24.65 20.45 0.55
C LEU A 120 -25.89 21.14 1.13
N GLN A 121 -25.75 21.81 2.28
CA GLN A 121 -26.79 22.63 2.89
C GLN A 121 -27.24 23.76 1.95
N THR A 122 -26.31 24.48 1.31
CA THR A 122 -26.64 25.52 0.32
C THR A 122 -27.42 24.94 -0.86
N GLN A 123 -27.04 23.78 -1.37
CA GLN A 123 -27.76 23.14 -2.48
C GLN A 123 -29.17 22.67 -2.05
N LEU A 124 -29.32 22.11 -0.86
CA LEU A 124 -30.61 21.66 -0.32
C LEU A 124 -31.53 22.83 0.06
N ASN A 125 -30.97 23.97 0.46
CA ASN A 125 -31.73 25.17 0.81
C ASN A 125 -32.06 26.05 -0.41
N GLY A 126 -31.21 26.02 -1.44
CA GLY A 126 -31.26 26.93 -2.59
C GLY A 126 -32.42 26.70 -3.56
N GLY A 127 -33.25 25.69 -3.35
CA GLY A 127 -34.51 25.50 -4.07
C GLY A 127 -34.36 25.14 -5.56
N GLY A 128 -33.20 24.69 -6.04
CA GLY A 128 -32.98 24.45 -7.47
C GLY A 128 -33.89 23.35 -8.04
N MET A 129 -33.72 22.12 -7.58
CA MET A 129 -34.44 20.96 -8.16
C MET A 129 -35.65 20.50 -7.31
N LEU A 130 -35.65 20.81 -6.01
CA LEU A 130 -36.70 20.35 -5.09
C LEU A 130 -38.12 20.83 -5.47
N PRO A 131 -38.33 22.08 -5.91
CA PRO A 131 -39.63 22.52 -6.42
C PRO A 131 -40.13 21.71 -7.61
N GLY A 132 -39.24 21.34 -8.54
CA GLY A 132 -39.58 20.48 -9.67
C GLY A 132 -40.02 19.07 -9.24
N TYR A 133 -39.37 18.52 -8.20
CA TYR A 133 -39.78 17.25 -7.60
C TYR A 133 -41.13 17.32 -6.91
N PHE A 134 -41.41 18.42 -6.19
CA PHE A 134 -42.75 18.66 -5.65
C PHE A 134 -43.79 18.69 -6.78
N ASP A 135 -43.60 19.55 -7.76
CA ASP A 135 -44.54 19.79 -8.85
C ASP A 135 -44.86 18.53 -9.64
N THR A 136 -43.85 17.70 -9.92
CA THR A 136 -44.03 16.45 -10.68
C THR A 136 -44.99 15.50 -9.97
N MET A 137 -44.87 15.37 -8.64
CA MET A 137 -45.71 14.44 -7.88
C MET A 137 -47.07 15.05 -7.52
N ALA A 138 -47.11 16.35 -7.22
CA ALA A 138 -48.34 17.05 -6.89
C ALA A 138 -49.30 17.13 -8.10
N LYS A 139 -48.79 17.40 -9.30
CA LYS A 139 -49.58 17.42 -10.56
C LYS A 139 -50.08 16.04 -10.98
N ALA A 140 -49.41 14.96 -10.56
CA ALA A 140 -49.86 13.60 -10.82
C ALA A 140 -51.08 13.20 -9.96
N GLN A 141 -51.40 13.97 -8.91
CA GLN A 141 -52.57 13.71 -8.08
C GLN A 141 -53.85 14.31 -8.71
N ASN A 142 -54.98 13.65 -8.43
CA ASN A 142 -56.26 14.05 -8.97
C ASN A 142 -56.86 15.22 -8.16
N VAL A 143 -56.97 16.40 -8.77
CA VAL A 143 -57.63 17.59 -8.21
C VAL A 143 -58.87 18.04 -9.01
N LYS A 144 -59.59 17.08 -9.59
CA LYS A 144 -60.77 17.33 -10.46
C LYS A 144 -61.88 18.14 -9.77
N MET A 145 -62.01 18.08 -8.45
CA MET A 145 -63.01 18.89 -7.74
C MET A 145 -62.68 20.39 -7.79
N MET A 146 -61.40 20.75 -8.00
CA MET A 146 -60.99 22.13 -8.29
C MET A 146 -61.20 22.48 -9.77
N GLY A 147 -61.10 21.50 -10.65
CA GLY A 147 -61.52 21.57 -12.05
C GLY A 147 -60.62 20.76 -12.98
N PRO A 148 -61.05 20.58 -14.24
CA PRO A 148 -60.39 19.67 -15.16
C PRO A 148 -58.97 20.10 -15.54
N THR A 149 -58.64 21.38 -15.39
CA THR A 149 -57.32 21.96 -15.69
C THR A 149 -56.67 22.58 -14.45
N SER A 150 -57.18 22.27 -13.26
CA SER A 150 -56.61 22.77 -12.01
C SER A 150 -55.32 22.00 -11.71
N ASP A 151 -54.25 22.74 -11.42
CA ASP A 151 -52.98 22.19 -10.98
C ASP A 151 -52.70 22.58 -9.54
N VAL A 152 -51.94 21.75 -8.83
CA VAL A 152 -51.36 22.09 -7.54
C VAL A 152 -49.95 22.61 -7.79
N LYS A 153 -49.67 23.81 -7.29
CA LYS A 153 -48.37 24.47 -7.41
C LYS A 153 -47.91 24.94 -6.05
N LEU A 154 -46.61 25.01 -5.84
CA LEU A 154 -46.04 25.63 -4.64
C LEU A 154 -46.52 27.08 -4.52
N SER A 155 -47.01 27.46 -3.34
CA SER A 155 -47.37 28.84 -3.00
C SER A 155 -46.24 29.58 -2.27
N MET A 156 -45.23 28.84 -1.81
CA MET A 156 -44.05 29.38 -1.14
C MET A 156 -42.81 28.56 -1.51
N ASN A 157 -41.63 29.12 -1.26
CA ASN A 157 -40.38 28.38 -1.34
C ASN A 157 -40.38 27.25 -0.31
N ILE A 158 -39.87 26.08 -0.71
CA ILE A 158 -39.70 24.95 0.20
C ILE A 158 -38.80 25.38 1.35
N GLN A 159 -39.26 25.16 2.59
CA GLN A 159 -38.54 25.52 3.79
C GLN A 159 -37.85 24.29 4.40
N PRO A 160 -36.51 24.24 4.45
CA PRO A 160 -35.78 23.17 5.12
C PRO A 160 -35.79 23.34 6.64
N ALA A 161 -35.69 22.24 7.39
CA ALA A 161 -35.47 22.24 8.84
C ALA A 161 -34.55 21.08 9.29
N TRP A 162 -34.05 21.20 10.51
CA TRP A 162 -33.17 20.24 11.19
C TRP A 162 -33.96 19.59 12.31
N MET A 163 -34.82 18.66 11.91
CA MET A 163 -35.69 17.99 12.85
C MET A 163 -34.91 17.00 13.69
N ILE A 164 -35.17 17.01 15.00
CA ILE A 164 -34.76 15.97 15.93
C ILE A 164 -36.05 15.27 16.36
N THR A 165 -36.37 14.11 15.76
CA THR A 165 -37.47 13.27 16.24
C THR A 165 -37.18 12.86 17.67
N GLN A 166 -38.16 13.07 18.53
CA GLN A 166 -38.18 12.55 19.89
C GLN A 166 -38.51 11.06 19.83
N ASP A 167 -37.63 10.26 19.23
CA ASP A 167 -37.57 8.85 19.59
C ASP A 167 -37.02 8.84 21.02
N GLY A 168 -37.64 8.07 21.93
CA GLY A 168 -37.59 8.22 23.41
C GLY A 168 -36.24 8.44 24.11
N ASP A 169 -35.11 8.36 23.40
CA ASP A 169 -33.76 8.73 23.85
C ASP A 169 -33.41 10.22 23.59
N GLY A 170 -34.30 10.99 22.95
CA GLY A 170 -34.15 12.43 22.72
C GLY A 170 -33.11 12.82 21.67
N MET A 171 -32.57 11.88 20.90
CA MET A 171 -31.53 12.13 19.89
C MET A 171 -31.78 11.35 18.60
N GLN A 172 -31.63 12.03 17.47
CA GLN A 172 -31.70 11.36 16.17
C GLN A 172 -30.38 10.69 15.78
N LYS A 173 -30.52 9.70 14.90
CA LYS A 173 -29.44 8.84 14.43
C LYS A 173 -29.10 9.20 12.99
N THR A 174 -27.82 9.07 12.67
CA THR A 174 -27.39 8.99 11.27
C THR A 174 -27.69 7.59 10.73
N ASN A 175 -27.55 7.41 9.42
CA ASN A 175 -27.55 6.10 8.77
C ASN A 175 -26.18 5.40 8.80
N VAL A 176 -25.26 5.88 9.64
CA VAL A 176 -23.92 5.31 9.79
C VAL A 176 -23.72 4.77 11.19
N TYR A 177 -23.24 3.53 11.28
CA TYR A 177 -22.95 2.86 12.53
C TYR A 177 -21.46 2.57 12.68
N ILE A 178 -21.01 2.45 13.92
CA ILE A 178 -19.62 2.10 14.24
C ILE A 178 -19.59 0.67 14.73
N ASN A 179 -18.64 -0.12 14.21
CA ASN A 179 -18.37 -1.45 14.74
C ASN A 179 -18.00 -1.35 16.23
N LYS A 180 -18.69 -2.13 17.07
CA LYS A 180 -18.34 -2.19 18.50
C LYS A 180 -16.89 -2.67 18.70
N GLN A 181 -16.39 -3.59 17.89
CA GLN A 181 -15.01 -4.07 17.99
C GLN A 181 -14.01 -2.95 17.71
N VAL A 182 -14.27 -2.08 16.73
CA VAL A 182 -13.39 -0.92 16.45
C VAL A 182 -13.35 0.02 17.66
N ILE A 183 -14.50 0.27 18.30
CA ILE A 183 -14.56 1.07 19.55
C ILE A 183 -13.80 0.41 20.69
N ASP A 184 -14.06 -0.88 20.94
CA ASP A 184 -13.45 -1.63 22.04
C ASP A 184 -11.92 -1.73 21.85
N MET A 185 -11.45 -1.89 20.61
CA MET A 185 -10.03 -1.91 20.26
C MET A 185 -9.34 -0.54 20.44
N MET A 186 -10.08 0.57 20.38
CA MET A 186 -9.54 1.89 20.73
C MET A 186 -9.41 2.13 22.24
N GLY A 187 -9.82 1.14 23.07
CA GLY A 187 -9.49 1.07 24.49
C GLY A 187 -10.15 2.13 25.37
N ASN A 188 -11.23 2.80 24.93
CA ASN A 188 -11.78 3.94 25.64
C ASN A 188 -13.30 3.82 25.94
N PRO A 189 -13.71 3.70 27.22
CA PRO A 189 -15.13 3.61 27.61
C PRO A 189 -15.90 4.93 27.47
N THR A 190 -15.25 6.08 27.24
CA THR A 190 -15.93 7.39 27.13
C THR A 190 -16.54 7.69 25.76
N VAL A 191 -16.47 6.76 24.80
CA VAL A 191 -17.09 6.87 23.47
C VAL A 191 -18.62 6.69 23.56
N SER A 192 -19.16 6.25 24.71
CA SER A 192 -20.60 6.03 24.91
C SER A 192 -21.50 7.23 24.62
N ASN A 193 -20.96 8.45 24.68
CA ASN A 193 -21.69 9.68 24.34
C ASN A 193 -21.75 9.97 22.82
N LEU A 194 -20.99 9.27 21.98
CA LEU A 194 -20.89 9.54 20.53
C LEU A 194 -21.89 8.72 19.70
N TYR A 195 -22.46 7.67 20.28
CA TYR A 195 -23.41 6.79 19.62
C TYR A 195 -24.65 6.58 20.48
N THR A 196 -25.74 6.22 19.81
CA THR A 196 -26.96 5.76 20.47
C THR A 196 -27.09 4.27 20.19
N ALA A 197 -26.91 3.45 21.22
CA ALA A 197 -27.11 2.02 21.11
C ALA A 197 -28.57 1.78 20.70
N THR A 198 -28.76 1.25 19.49
CA THR A 198 -30.10 0.93 19.01
C THR A 198 -30.14 -0.55 18.68
N THR A 199 -31.04 -1.27 19.32
CA THR A 199 -31.32 -2.66 18.98
C THR A 199 -32.07 -2.71 17.66
N VAL A 200 -31.34 -2.54 16.56
CA VAL A 200 -31.86 -2.80 15.22
C VAL A 200 -31.62 -4.27 14.93
N ASN A 201 -32.67 -5.03 14.61
CA ASN A 201 -32.55 -6.45 14.26
C ASN A 201 -31.67 -6.58 13.00
N SER A 202 -30.46 -7.13 13.17
CA SER A 202 -29.45 -7.23 12.11
C SER A 202 -29.93 -8.00 10.87
N ALA A 203 -30.91 -8.90 11.03
CA ALA A 203 -31.55 -9.65 9.93
C ALA A 203 -32.28 -8.75 8.90
N GLN A 204 -32.54 -7.47 9.22
CA GLN A 204 -33.25 -6.54 8.34
C GLN A 204 -32.33 -5.52 7.64
N ILE A 205 -31.04 -5.48 7.97
CA ILE A 205 -30.09 -4.60 7.29
C ILE A 205 -29.72 -5.23 5.94
N LYS A 206 -30.55 -4.95 4.94
CA LYS A 206 -30.21 -5.21 3.54
C LYS A 206 -29.31 -4.09 3.06
N SER A 207 -28.01 -4.13 3.36
CA SER A 207 -27.06 -3.19 2.77
C SER A 207 -27.15 -3.31 1.24
N LYS A 208 -27.73 -2.32 0.58
CA LYS A 208 -27.69 -2.23 -0.88
C LYS A 208 -26.25 -1.95 -1.28
N GLY A 209 -25.58 -2.96 -1.83
CA GLY A 209 -24.20 -2.86 -2.29
C GLY A 209 -23.33 -3.94 -1.67
N SER A 210 -22.59 -4.65 -2.52
CA SER A 210 -21.68 -5.75 -2.21
C SER A 210 -20.42 -5.29 -1.45
N TRP A 211 -20.59 -4.67 -0.29
CA TRP A 211 -19.63 -4.82 0.79
C TRP A 211 -19.94 -6.17 1.45
N PRO A 212 -18.95 -7.04 1.72
CA PRO A 212 -19.23 -8.34 2.31
C PRO A 212 -20.02 -8.14 3.59
N GLN A 213 -21.19 -8.75 3.71
CA GLN A 213 -21.88 -8.82 4.99
C GLN A 213 -21.15 -9.86 5.82
N GLY A 214 -20.20 -9.42 6.63
CA GLY A 214 -19.60 -10.28 7.66
C GLY A 214 -20.69 -10.76 8.61
N ALA A 215 -20.58 -11.99 9.10
CA ALA A 215 -21.54 -12.62 10.00
C ALA A 215 -21.59 -11.89 11.36
N PHE A 216 -22.35 -10.80 11.44
CA PHE A 216 -22.66 -10.16 12.72
C PHE A 216 -23.67 -11.03 13.48
N SER A 217 -23.24 -11.61 14.61
CA SER A 217 -24.12 -12.38 15.50
C SER A 217 -25.32 -11.52 15.90
N SER A 218 -26.53 -12.03 15.67
CA SER A 218 -27.83 -11.36 15.72
C SER A 218 -28.29 -10.86 17.10
N SER A 219 -27.41 -10.75 18.09
CA SER A 219 -27.75 -10.41 19.48
C SER A 219 -27.38 -8.99 19.92
N SER A 220 -26.54 -8.27 19.16
CA SER A 220 -26.07 -6.93 19.54
C SER A 220 -26.54 -5.91 18.50
N GLY A 221 -27.38 -4.96 18.91
CA GLY A 221 -27.80 -3.85 18.04
C GLY A 221 -26.63 -3.06 17.45
N HIS A 222 -26.89 -2.33 16.36
CA HIS A 222 -25.91 -1.43 15.75
C HIS A 222 -25.83 -0.10 16.51
N ASN A 223 -24.60 0.39 16.71
CA ASN A 223 -24.34 1.68 17.36
C ASN A 223 -24.28 2.79 16.31
N PHE A 224 -25.43 3.41 16.03
CA PHE A 224 -25.49 4.52 15.09
C PHE A 224 -24.89 5.80 15.67
N ILE A 225 -24.16 6.54 14.84
CA ILE A 225 -23.60 7.85 15.19
C ILE A 225 -24.76 8.82 15.44
N ARG A 226 -24.65 9.61 16.50
CA ARG A 226 -25.62 10.66 16.82
C ARG A 226 -25.61 11.76 15.76
N ALA A 227 -26.78 12.18 15.34
CA ALA A 227 -26.94 13.30 14.45
C ALA A 227 -27.22 14.60 15.23
N TYR A 228 -26.78 15.73 14.68
CA TYR A 228 -27.03 17.07 15.23
C TYR A 228 -26.54 17.33 16.67
N ASP A 229 -25.70 16.46 17.23
CA ASP A 229 -25.14 16.63 18.58
C ASP A 229 -23.93 17.58 18.56
N LYS A 230 -24.16 18.83 18.98
CA LYS A 230 -23.09 19.85 19.12
C LYS A 230 -22.07 19.51 20.20
N ASN A 231 -22.41 18.61 21.12
CA ASN A 231 -21.53 18.16 22.18
C ASN A 231 -20.72 16.92 21.76
N MET A 232 -20.83 16.48 20.50
CA MET A 232 -19.96 15.46 19.93
C MET A 232 -18.56 16.04 19.68
N THR A 233 -17.90 16.46 20.76
CA THR A 233 -16.51 16.93 20.81
C THR A 233 -15.62 15.82 21.36
N LEU A 234 -14.49 15.61 20.71
CA LEU A 234 -13.55 14.55 21.07
C LEU A 234 -12.44 15.13 21.96
N SER A 235 -12.76 15.34 23.24
CA SER A 235 -11.81 15.71 24.32
C SER A 235 -11.06 17.05 24.15
N ASN A 236 -10.17 17.36 25.10
CA ASN A 236 -9.39 18.60 25.26
C ASN A 236 -8.49 19.02 24.08
N TYR A 237 -8.47 18.27 22.97
CA TYR A 237 -7.57 18.53 21.83
C TYR A 237 -8.31 18.77 20.52
N LEU A 238 -9.62 18.53 20.46
CA LEU A 238 -10.46 18.76 19.29
C LEU A 238 -11.71 19.55 19.72
N ASP A 239 -11.60 20.87 19.65
CA ASP A 239 -12.68 21.80 20.00
C ASP A 239 -13.80 21.87 18.94
N LYS A 240 -13.73 21.01 17.92
CA LYS A 240 -14.69 21.00 16.80
C LYS A 240 -15.69 19.87 16.98
N ALA A 241 -16.97 20.23 16.90
CA ALA A 241 -18.04 19.24 16.87
C ALA A 241 -18.10 18.56 15.51
N ILE A 242 -18.24 17.23 15.52
CA ILE A 242 -18.54 16.46 14.33
C ILE A 242 -20.07 16.40 14.20
N LEU A 243 -20.64 16.87 13.09
CA LEU A 243 -22.10 17.00 12.95
C LEU A 243 -22.64 16.15 11.80
N GLY A 244 -23.31 15.04 12.15
CA GLY A 244 -24.08 14.21 11.23
C GLY A 244 -25.45 14.80 10.88
N ALA A 245 -25.94 14.51 9.67
CA ALA A 245 -27.32 14.77 9.29
C ALA A 245 -28.20 13.61 9.77
N ALA A 246 -29.36 13.93 10.27
CA ALA A 246 -30.20 12.90 10.84
C ALA A 246 -31.04 12.22 9.77
N VAL A 247 -30.68 10.97 9.50
CA VAL A 247 -31.31 10.14 8.48
C VAL A 247 -31.66 8.83 9.15
N GLY A 248 -32.92 8.71 9.58
CA GLY A 248 -33.39 7.57 10.39
C GLY A 248 -33.01 6.23 9.74
N PRO A 249 -32.24 5.36 10.40
CA PRO A 249 -31.93 4.01 9.90
C PRO A 249 -33.23 3.20 9.83
N GLN A 250 -33.38 2.40 8.78
CA GLN A 250 -34.61 1.63 8.46
C GLN A 250 -35.90 2.43 8.27
N ASP A 251 -35.89 3.74 8.48
CA ASP A 251 -37.07 4.58 8.29
C ASP A 251 -37.29 4.90 6.83
N ARG A 252 -38.57 5.00 6.46
CA ARG A 252 -38.98 5.61 5.19
C ARG A 252 -39.12 7.11 5.40
N ALA A 253 -38.95 7.86 4.32
CA ALA A 253 -39.46 9.22 4.30
C ALA A 253 -40.96 9.20 4.68
N HIS A 254 -41.36 10.07 5.59
CA HIS A 254 -42.72 10.13 6.11
C HIS A 254 -43.14 11.57 6.39
N LEU A 255 -44.46 11.80 6.47
CA LEU A 255 -45.01 13.10 6.84
C LEU A 255 -44.87 13.31 8.34
N VAL A 256 -44.63 14.56 8.74
CA VAL A 256 -44.58 14.96 10.13
C VAL A 256 -45.55 16.09 10.41
N HIS A 257 -45.96 16.18 11.67
CA HIS A 257 -46.90 17.19 12.10
C HIS A 257 -46.29 18.59 11.96
N LEU A 258 -47.08 19.56 11.48
CA LEU A 258 -46.63 20.94 11.26
C LEU A 258 -46.05 21.57 12.54
N GLY A 259 -46.70 21.37 13.69
CA GLY A 259 -46.18 21.87 14.96
C GLY A 259 -44.87 21.22 15.41
N GLN A 260 -44.61 19.95 15.03
CA GLN A 260 -43.29 19.34 15.29
C GLN A 260 -42.22 19.98 14.39
N PHE A 261 -42.54 20.19 13.11
CA PHE A 261 -41.66 20.86 12.16
C PHE A 261 -41.33 22.29 12.59
N ASP A 262 -42.34 23.09 12.96
CA ASP A 262 -42.16 24.50 13.34
C ASP A 262 -41.40 24.65 14.69
N ASN A 263 -41.37 23.59 15.52
CA ASN A 263 -40.57 23.53 16.75
C ASN A 263 -39.12 23.04 16.53
N CYS A 264 -38.74 22.69 15.30
CA CYS A 264 -37.39 22.24 15.00
C CYS A 264 -36.39 23.39 15.10
N SER A 265 -35.12 23.06 15.36
CA SER A 265 -34.06 24.06 15.35
C SER A 265 -33.84 24.60 13.93
N ASN A 266 -33.43 25.87 13.87
CA ASN A 266 -32.75 26.43 12.70
C ASN A 266 -31.46 25.65 12.39
N ALA A 267 -30.74 26.07 11.35
CA ALA A 267 -29.47 25.47 10.93
C ALA A 267 -28.57 25.02 12.10
N ILE A 268 -28.27 23.71 12.16
CA ILE A 268 -27.41 23.12 13.18
C ILE A 268 -25.98 23.03 12.63
N GLY A 269 -25.21 24.10 12.82
CA GLY A 269 -23.84 24.19 12.32
C GLY A 269 -23.79 23.99 10.80
N TYR A 270 -22.93 23.09 10.35
CA TYR A 270 -22.75 22.75 8.93
C TYR A 270 -23.53 21.50 8.48
N ALA A 271 -24.24 20.82 9.40
CA ALA A 271 -24.95 19.62 9.02
C ALA A 271 -26.12 19.96 8.07
N PRO A 272 -26.33 19.20 6.99
CA PRO A 272 -27.47 19.36 6.11
C PRO A 272 -28.84 19.20 6.81
N PRO A 273 -29.92 19.84 6.30
CA PRO A 273 -31.28 19.63 6.80
C PRO A 273 -31.77 18.22 6.46
N ASN A 274 -32.74 17.73 7.23
CA ASN A 274 -33.35 16.41 7.03
C ASN A 274 -34.88 16.47 6.84
N SER A 275 -35.49 17.65 6.92
CA SER A 275 -36.93 17.80 6.71
C SER A 275 -37.25 19.04 5.88
N TRP A 276 -38.39 19.00 5.21
CA TRP A 276 -38.87 20.07 4.34
C TRP A 276 -40.36 20.32 4.55
N LYS A 277 -40.72 21.60 4.68
CA LYS A 277 -42.08 22.11 4.67
C LYS A 277 -42.39 22.68 3.30
N THR A 278 -43.54 22.30 2.80
CA THR A 278 -44.08 22.75 1.52
C THR A 278 -45.47 23.32 1.77
N GLN A 279 -45.79 24.40 1.07
CA GLN A 279 -47.15 24.93 1.01
C GLN A 279 -47.53 25.03 -0.46
N SER A 280 -48.72 24.56 -0.77
CA SER A 280 -49.25 24.56 -2.11
C SER A 280 -50.58 25.31 -2.18
N GLN A 281 -50.93 25.68 -3.40
CA GLN A 281 -52.23 26.19 -3.74
C GLN A 281 -52.70 25.60 -5.06
N SER A 282 -54.02 25.48 -5.20
CA SER A 282 -54.68 25.21 -6.46
C SER A 282 -55.78 26.22 -6.70
N GLN A 283 -55.84 26.74 -7.93
CA GLN A 283 -56.90 27.63 -8.35
C GLN A 283 -58.07 26.82 -8.89
N ASN A 284 -59.28 27.16 -8.47
CA ASN A 284 -60.49 26.59 -9.05
C ASN A 284 -60.65 27.10 -10.49
N THR A 285 -60.57 26.20 -11.47
CA THR A 285 -60.63 26.57 -12.89
C THR A 285 -62.06 26.64 -13.43
N ASN A 286 -63.06 26.19 -12.67
CA ASN A 286 -64.41 26.02 -13.19
C ASN A 286 -65.23 27.30 -13.30
N LYS A 287 -64.83 28.42 -12.70
CA LYS A 287 -65.49 29.73 -12.83
C LYS A 287 -64.40 30.76 -12.54
N GLY A 288 -64.32 31.87 -13.28
CA GLY A 288 -63.33 32.95 -13.09
C GLY A 288 -63.30 33.64 -11.72
N GLN A 289 -63.81 32.99 -10.67
CA GLN A 289 -63.65 33.32 -9.26
C GLN A 289 -62.29 32.74 -8.82
N GLY A 290 -61.35 33.61 -8.46
CA GLY A 290 -60.04 33.25 -7.93
C GLY A 290 -60.08 32.60 -6.55
N ASN A 291 -60.93 31.59 -6.33
CA ASN A 291 -60.96 30.82 -5.10
C ASN A 291 -59.78 29.84 -5.10
N PHE A 292 -58.92 29.98 -4.10
CA PHE A 292 -57.76 29.13 -3.88
C PHE A 292 -58.03 28.14 -2.76
N GLY A 293 -57.74 26.85 -3.02
CA GLY A 293 -57.53 25.86 -1.97
C GLY A 293 -56.04 25.79 -1.69
N GLY A 294 -55.64 25.82 -0.42
CA GLY A 294 -54.24 25.70 -0.02
C GLY A 294 -54.05 24.64 1.04
N ALA A 295 -52.87 24.02 1.06
CA ALA A 295 -52.48 23.05 2.06
C ALA A 295 -50.99 23.17 2.39
N VAL A 296 -50.62 22.72 3.59
CA VAL A 296 -49.23 22.67 4.07
C VAL A 296 -48.92 21.23 4.43
N ALA A 297 -47.76 20.75 4.00
CA ALA A 297 -47.25 19.43 4.34
C ALA A 297 -45.77 19.51 4.71
N CYS A 298 -45.39 18.77 5.75
CA CYS A 298 -44.02 18.64 6.21
C CYS A 298 -43.59 17.18 6.08
N ALA A 299 -42.39 16.93 5.56
CA ALA A 299 -41.85 15.59 5.41
C ALA A 299 -40.41 15.53 5.88
N VAL A 300 -40.00 14.36 6.39
CA VAL A 300 -38.63 14.07 6.84
C VAL A 300 -38.06 12.89 6.06
N VAL A 301 -36.75 12.85 5.95
CA VAL A 301 -36.03 11.74 5.32
C VAL A 301 -35.80 10.56 6.25
N GLY A 302 -35.66 9.39 5.62
CA GLY A 302 -35.21 8.15 6.26
C GLY A 302 -34.38 7.32 5.27
N SER A 303 -33.54 6.44 5.79
CA SER A 303 -32.56 5.64 5.03
C SER A 303 -32.94 4.16 4.93
N LEU A 304 -34.14 3.87 4.43
CA LEU A 304 -34.56 2.48 4.22
C LEU A 304 -33.53 1.70 3.38
N ASN A 305 -32.86 0.72 4.00
CA ASN A 305 -31.82 -0.14 3.39
C ASN A 305 -30.54 0.58 2.92
N ALA A 306 -30.25 1.78 3.45
CA ALA A 306 -29.09 2.58 3.09
C ALA A 306 -28.25 2.92 4.33
N GLU A 307 -27.87 1.88 5.06
CA GLU A 307 -27.04 1.96 6.26
C GLU A 307 -25.60 1.58 5.94
N TYR A 308 -24.65 2.29 6.53
CA TYR A 308 -23.24 2.07 6.27
C TYR A 308 -22.46 1.91 7.57
N GLU A 309 -21.44 1.08 7.53
CA GLU A 309 -20.44 1.05 8.58
C GLU A 309 -19.46 2.21 8.39
N ALA A 310 -19.08 2.85 9.49
CA ALA A 310 -18.01 3.84 9.48
C ALA A 310 -16.71 3.15 9.03
N ALA A 311 -16.09 3.69 7.98
CA ALA A 311 -14.88 3.17 7.39
C ALA A 311 -14.05 4.28 6.76
N ILE A 312 -12.79 3.96 6.45
CA ILE A 312 -11.81 4.73 5.68
C ILE A 312 -11.46 3.88 4.44
N PRO A 313 -12.36 3.73 3.44
CA PRO A 313 -12.24 2.73 2.38
C PRO A 313 -10.99 2.89 1.50
N ARG A 314 -10.46 4.11 1.44
CA ARG A 314 -9.26 4.48 0.70
C ARG A 314 -7.99 4.46 1.57
N GLY A 315 -8.13 4.10 2.84
CA GLY A 315 -7.07 3.99 3.81
C GLY A 315 -5.99 3.01 3.38
N TYR A 316 -4.76 3.25 3.84
CA TYR A 316 -3.63 2.35 3.63
C TYR A 316 -2.72 2.30 4.86
N VAL A 317 -2.06 1.14 5.00
CA VAL A 317 -0.96 0.93 5.94
C VAL A 317 0.33 0.81 5.14
N ARG A 318 1.36 1.57 5.53
CA ARG A 318 2.69 1.50 4.91
C ARG A 318 3.54 0.48 5.63
N ILE A 319 4.28 -0.33 4.88
CA ILE A 319 5.25 -1.28 5.38
C ILE A 319 6.60 -0.92 4.77
N LEU A 320 7.55 -0.50 5.60
CA LEU A 320 8.85 -0.02 5.17
C LEU A 320 9.94 -0.97 5.65
N ASN A 321 10.80 -1.42 4.75
CA ASN A 321 12.10 -1.97 5.14
C ASN A 321 13.17 -0.94 4.82
N TYR A 322 13.92 -0.49 5.83
CA TYR A 322 14.90 0.58 5.68
C TYR A 322 15.91 0.27 4.57
N VAL A 323 16.52 1.33 4.02
CA VAL A 323 17.46 1.21 2.88
C VAL A 323 18.59 0.23 3.18
N SER A 324 19.15 -0.36 2.12
CA SER A 324 20.37 -1.16 2.27
C SER A 324 21.48 -0.33 2.91
N ALA A 325 22.26 -0.96 3.79
CA ALA A 325 23.44 -0.36 4.39
C ALA A 325 24.42 0.21 3.34
N ALA A 326 24.48 -0.42 2.16
CA ALA A 326 25.32 0.00 1.03
C ALA A 326 24.88 1.31 0.36
N ASN A 327 23.62 1.72 0.55
CA ASN A 327 23.08 2.98 0.01
C ASN A 327 23.14 4.14 1.02
N LEU A 328 23.74 3.91 2.19
CA LEU A 328 23.85 4.94 3.22
C LEU A 328 24.97 5.93 2.85
N PRO A 329 24.76 7.26 2.97
CA PRO A 329 25.77 8.27 2.64
C PRO A 329 27.14 7.96 3.27
N GLY A 330 28.21 7.93 2.46
CA GLY A 330 29.55 7.54 2.89
C GLY A 330 29.83 6.02 2.89
N ALA A 331 28.95 5.21 2.31
CA ALA A 331 29.30 3.86 1.90
C ALA A 331 30.29 3.94 0.73
N VAL A 332 31.46 3.33 0.89
CA VAL A 332 32.45 3.24 -0.19
C VAL A 332 31.94 2.17 -1.16
N PRO A 333 31.86 2.43 -2.48
CA PRO A 333 31.55 1.39 -3.44
C PRO A 333 32.60 0.30 -3.31
N VAL A 334 32.18 -0.95 -3.14
CA VAL A 334 33.09 -2.10 -3.14
C VAL A 334 33.75 -2.13 -4.52
N SER A 335 34.92 -1.51 -4.64
CA SER A 335 35.57 -1.33 -5.93
C SER A 335 36.13 -2.69 -6.34
N GLY A 336 35.79 -3.15 -7.55
CA GLY A 336 36.09 -4.47 -8.09
C GLY A 336 37.58 -4.79 -8.22
N GLN A 337 38.26 -4.99 -7.09
CA GLN A 337 39.52 -5.71 -7.07
C GLN A 337 39.22 -7.21 -7.10
N ASP A 338 39.78 -7.87 -8.11
CA ASP A 338 39.85 -9.32 -8.23
C ASP A 338 40.53 -9.90 -7.00
N VAL A 339 39.74 -10.37 -6.03
CA VAL A 339 40.24 -11.23 -4.96
C VAL A 339 40.32 -12.63 -5.57
N ASN A 340 41.43 -12.92 -6.26
CA ASN A 340 41.73 -14.25 -6.78
C ASN A 340 42.02 -15.18 -5.59
N GLY A 341 40.95 -15.71 -4.99
CA GLY A 341 41.00 -16.41 -3.71
C GLY A 341 40.23 -17.72 -3.77
N GLY A 342 40.84 -18.76 -4.33
CA GLY A 342 40.40 -20.15 -4.12
C GLY A 342 40.65 -20.67 -2.69
N THR A 343 41.19 -19.82 -1.81
CA THR A 343 41.55 -20.17 -0.43
C THR A 343 41.15 -19.10 0.60
N SER A 344 40.45 -18.03 0.20
CA SER A 344 39.99 -17.03 1.16
C SER A 344 38.60 -17.41 1.65
N ILE A 345 38.52 -17.72 2.95
CA ILE A 345 37.31 -17.95 3.74
C ILE A 345 36.14 -17.02 3.34
N PHE A 346 36.43 -15.74 3.14
CA PHE A 346 35.44 -14.71 2.82
C PHE A 346 34.92 -14.72 1.37
N ASN A 347 35.63 -15.36 0.45
CA ASN A 347 35.23 -15.43 -0.96
C ASN A 347 34.11 -16.45 -1.17
N ASN A 348 34.12 -17.56 -0.43
CA ASN A 348 33.01 -18.52 -0.42
C ASN A 348 31.75 -17.94 0.22
N GLU A 349 31.90 -16.93 1.07
CA GLU A 349 30.78 -16.26 1.71
C GLU A 349 30.11 -15.28 0.73
N PHE A 350 30.80 -14.24 0.27
CA PHE A 350 30.15 -13.23 -0.59
C PHE A 350 29.78 -13.74 -2.00
N TRP A 351 30.37 -14.84 -2.44
CA TRP A 351 30.14 -15.44 -3.75
C TRP A 351 29.67 -16.87 -3.57
N ASN A 352 28.35 -17.05 -3.58
CA ASN A 352 27.75 -18.39 -3.56
C ASN A 352 28.25 -19.19 -4.78
N GLY A 353 29.21 -20.07 -4.53
CA GLY A 353 29.85 -20.90 -5.52
C GLY A 353 30.66 -21.97 -4.81
N THR A 354 30.01 -23.08 -4.46
CA THR A 354 30.69 -24.31 -4.08
C THR A 354 31.67 -24.65 -5.20
N GLY A 355 32.94 -24.85 -4.86
CA GLY A 355 33.96 -25.24 -5.82
C GLY A 355 33.45 -26.36 -6.75
N GLY A 356 33.41 -26.06 -8.05
CA GLY A 356 33.23 -27.06 -9.11
C GLY A 356 31.79 -27.45 -9.45
N SER A 357 30.99 -26.53 -10.01
CA SER A 357 30.16 -26.81 -11.21
C SER A 357 29.70 -25.48 -11.81
N GLY A 358 29.66 -25.39 -13.14
CA GLY A 358 29.57 -24.14 -13.90
C GLY A 358 28.32 -23.27 -13.65
N PRO A 359 28.29 -22.05 -14.22
CA PRO A 359 27.32 -21.02 -13.90
C PRO A 359 25.88 -21.41 -14.27
N THR A 360 24.96 -21.30 -13.31
CA THR A 360 23.52 -21.23 -13.58
C THR A 360 23.18 -19.84 -14.14
N SER A 361 22.64 -19.80 -15.35
CA SER A 361 22.22 -18.57 -16.04
C SER A 361 20.72 -18.34 -15.84
N TYR A 362 20.34 -17.12 -15.48
CA TYR A 362 18.94 -16.69 -15.37
C TYR A 362 18.51 -15.98 -16.65
N ALA A 363 17.41 -16.41 -17.25
CA ALA A 363 16.74 -15.61 -18.27
C ALA A 363 15.94 -14.47 -17.59
N ALA A 364 15.77 -13.35 -18.29
CA ALA A 364 15.10 -12.13 -17.78
C ALA A 364 13.63 -12.32 -17.34
N ASN A 365 13.05 -13.51 -17.51
CA ASN A 365 11.69 -13.88 -17.12
C ASN A 365 11.61 -14.92 -15.98
N GLY A 366 12.73 -15.25 -15.31
CA GLY A 366 12.73 -16.12 -14.12
C GLY A 366 12.72 -17.63 -14.38
N ALA A 367 12.92 -18.09 -15.62
CA ALA A 367 13.08 -19.52 -15.90
C ALA A 367 14.49 -20.02 -15.52
N LEU A 368 14.55 -21.21 -14.90
CA LEU A 368 15.74 -21.80 -14.31
C LEU A 368 16.29 -22.89 -15.24
N PHE A 369 17.52 -22.74 -15.74
CA PHE A 369 18.21 -23.76 -16.53
C PHE A 369 19.36 -24.37 -15.73
N THR A 370 19.36 -25.69 -15.58
CA THR A 370 20.48 -26.43 -14.99
C THR A 370 21.22 -27.17 -16.09
N ASP A 371 22.43 -26.69 -16.41
CA ASP A 371 23.33 -27.38 -17.33
C ASP A 371 23.90 -28.60 -16.61
N ARG A 372 23.48 -29.79 -17.03
CA ARG A 372 24.09 -31.03 -16.53
C ARG A 372 24.75 -31.89 -17.59
N ASN A 373 24.73 -31.50 -18.86
CA ASN A 373 25.45 -32.13 -19.97
C ASN A 373 25.12 -31.33 -21.24
N GLY A 374 26.11 -30.66 -21.85
CA GLY A 374 25.99 -29.72 -22.98
C GLY A 374 25.36 -30.21 -24.29
N ALA A 375 24.56 -31.28 -24.28
CA ALA A 375 23.68 -31.68 -25.37
C ALA A 375 22.27 -31.03 -25.27
N GLY A 376 21.82 -30.65 -24.06
CA GLY A 376 20.48 -30.05 -23.87
C GLY A 376 20.40 -28.58 -24.29
N THR A 377 21.46 -27.81 -24.07
CA THR A 377 21.47 -26.35 -24.27
C THR A 377 21.34 -25.94 -25.74
N LEU A 378 21.86 -26.73 -26.69
CA LEU A 378 21.68 -26.44 -28.12
C LEU A 378 20.26 -26.79 -28.61
N ALA A 379 19.67 -27.90 -28.12
CA ALA A 379 18.32 -28.30 -28.48
C ALA A 379 17.25 -27.36 -27.88
N ASP A 380 17.44 -26.93 -26.64
CA ASP A 380 16.53 -26.00 -25.96
C ASP A 380 16.67 -24.57 -26.51
N TRP A 381 17.89 -24.16 -26.89
CA TRP A 381 18.11 -22.91 -27.62
C TRP A 381 17.51 -22.96 -29.03
N GLN A 382 17.65 -24.07 -29.75
CA GLN A 382 17.02 -24.27 -31.06
C GLN A 382 15.49 -24.28 -30.95
N ALA A 383 14.91 -24.86 -29.90
CA ALA A 383 13.47 -24.81 -29.63
C ALA A 383 13.00 -23.38 -29.33
N TYR A 384 13.76 -22.62 -28.54
CA TYR A 384 13.48 -21.21 -28.27
C TYR A 384 13.59 -20.33 -29.53
N VAL A 385 14.64 -20.51 -30.34
CA VAL A 385 14.78 -19.82 -31.63
C VAL A 385 13.65 -20.20 -32.59
N ALA A 386 13.19 -21.46 -32.59
CA ALA A 386 12.02 -21.89 -33.36
C ALA A 386 10.71 -21.23 -32.88
N THR A 387 10.57 -20.92 -31.58
CA THR A 387 9.40 -20.16 -31.07
C THR A 387 9.43 -18.69 -31.45
N ILE A 388 10.62 -18.09 -31.64
CA ILE A 388 10.77 -16.68 -32.02
C ILE A 388 10.67 -16.49 -33.54
N ASN A 389 11.11 -17.48 -34.35
CA ASN A 389 11.19 -17.41 -35.81
C ASN A 389 10.07 -18.19 -36.55
N SER A 390 8.85 -18.22 -36.01
CA SER A 390 7.72 -18.89 -36.68
C SER A 390 7.22 -18.20 -37.98
N SER A 391 7.84 -17.10 -38.43
CA SER A 391 7.43 -16.36 -39.63
C SER A 391 8.34 -16.49 -40.85
N LEU A 392 9.42 -17.30 -40.81
CA LEU A 392 10.28 -17.54 -41.98
C LEU A 392 10.51 -19.04 -42.21
N ALA A 393 9.81 -19.59 -43.21
CA ALA A 393 10.00 -20.95 -43.68
C ALA A 393 11.36 -21.09 -44.37
N VAL A 394 12.29 -21.80 -43.73
CA VAL A 394 13.48 -22.33 -44.40
C VAL A 394 13.55 -23.82 -44.07
N SER A 395 13.51 -24.66 -45.11
CA SER A 395 13.62 -26.11 -44.97
C SER A 395 14.98 -26.52 -44.40
N PRO A 396 15.06 -27.57 -43.56
CA PRO A 396 16.33 -28.02 -43.00
C PRO A 396 17.19 -28.69 -44.09
N PRO A 397 18.51 -28.45 -44.13
CA PRO A 397 19.39 -29.15 -45.06
C PRO A 397 19.52 -30.62 -44.63
N GLN A 398 19.48 -31.50 -45.64
CA GLN A 398 19.64 -32.93 -45.45
C GLN A 398 21.05 -33.26 -44.95
N ASN A 399 21.08 -34.19 -44.01
CA ASN A 399 22.27 -34.78 -43.44
C ASN A 399 22.89 -35.76 -44.44
N THR A 400 23.92 -35.32 -45.17
CA THR A 400 24.80 -36.23 -45.92
C THR A 400 26.18 -36.18 -45.29
N GLY A 401 26.48 -37.18 -44.47
CA GLY A 401 27.80 -37.36 -43.89
C GLY A 401 28.84 -37.65 -44.97
N SER A 402 29.78 -36.73 -45.17
CA SER A 402 31.10 -37.05 -45.70
C SER A 402 32.10 -35.96 -45.30
N ASN A 403 33.15 -36.37 -44.59
CA ASN A 403 34.36 -35.59 -44.38
C ASN A 403 35.14 -35.52 -45.70
N THR A 404 34.97 -34.43 -46.46
CA THR A 404 35.95 -33.81 -47.37
C THR A 404 35.21 -32.78 -48.21
N ASP A 405 35.41 -31.48 -47.95
CA ASP A 405 36.00 -30.56 -48.94
C ASP A 405 36.02 -29.11 -48.42
N ARG A 406 37.23 -28.54 -48.49
CA ARG A 406 37.52 -27.10 -48.45
C ARG A 406 37.20 -26.57 -49.85
N ASP A 407 36.30 -25.59 -49.97
CA ASP A 407 36.18 -24.60 -51.09
C ASP A 407 34.74 -24.27 -51.55
N GLU A 408 33.81 -23.97 -50.62
CA GLU A 408 32.51 -23.36 -50.98
C GLU A 408 32.19 -22.08 -50.19
N LEU A 409 33.15 -21.15 -50.13
CA LEU A 409 32.92 -19.78 -49.61
C LEU A 409 33.20 -18.68 -50.64
N GLY A 410 33.12 -19.02 -51.94
CA GLY A 410 33.22 -18.09 -53.07
C GLY A 410 31.88 -17.56 -53.60
N GLY A 411 30.74 -18.12 -53.18
CA GLY A 411 29.44 -17.88 -53.83
C GLY A 411 28.56 -16.75 -53.30
N LEU A 412 28.93 -16.08 -52.20
CA LEU A 412 28.02 -15.13 -51.51
C LEU A 412 28.35 -13.64 -51.71
N ARG A 413 29.19 -13.27 -52.69
CA ARG A 413 29.52 -11.87 -53.00
C ARG A 413 28.74 -11.25 -54.18
N SER A 414 27.85 -11.99 -54.84
CA SER A 414 27.17 -11.51 -56.07
C SER A 414 25.67 -11.21 -55.94
N ALA A 415 25.13 -11.05 -54.73
CA ALA A 415 23.70 -10.81 -54.51
C ALA A 415 23.38 -9.52 -53.71
N TRP A 416 24.15 -8.44 -53.91
CA TRP A 416 23.82 -7.13 -53.34
C TRP A 416 23.40 -6.13 -54.43
N PRO A 417 22.20 -5.52 -54.35
CA PRO A 417 21.76 -4.56 -55.35
C PRO A 417 22.55 -3.25 -55.21
N SER A 418 23.12 -2.79 -56.32
CA SER A 418 23.74 -1.47 -56.44
C SER A 418 22.67 -0.37 -56.37
N GLY A 419 22.54 0.31 -55.23
CA GLY A 419 21.63 1.47 -55.15
C GLY A 419 21.25 2.01 -53.78
N PHE A 420 22.14 1.99 -52.77
CA PHE A 420 21.84 2.62 -51.48
C PHE A 420 22.87 3.72 -51.16
N ASN A 421 22.47 4.97 -51.39
CA ASN A 421 23.15 6.17 -50.89
C ASN A 421 22.48 6.58 -49.56
N GLY A 422 22.94 6.00 -48.46
CA GLY A 422 22.54 6.36 -47.09
C GLY A 422 23.74 6.85 -46.30
N THR A 423 23.61 8.02 -45.69
CA THR A 423 24.64 8.73 -44.90
C THR A 423 25.08 7.99 -43.65
N THR A 424 26.29 8.27 -43.17
CA THR A 424 27.06 7.66 -42.05
C THR A 424 26.42 7.67 -40.65
N ALA A 425 25.11 7.85 -40.52
CA ALA A 425 24.41 7.85 -39.22
C ALA A 425 23.78 6.49 -38.82
N GLU A 426 23.80 5.47 -39.70
CA GLU A 426 23.18 4.16 -39.42
C GLU A 426 24.18 2.97 -39.35
N LEU A 427 25.49 3.24 -39.33
CA LEU A 427 26.54 2.21 -39.15
C LEU A 427 26.95 1.99 -37.68
N GLY A 428 26.23 2.59 -36.73
CA GLY A 428 26.51 2.48 -35.29
C GLY A 428 25.96 1.23 -34.59
N GLN A 429 25.30 0.31 -35.29
CA GLN A 429 24.63 -0.85 -34.67
C GLN A 429 24.95 -2.21 -35.32
N MET A 430 26.18 -2.40 -35.80
CA MET A 430 26.69 -3.75 -36.10
C MET A 430 27.97 -4.02 -35.32
N THR A 431 27.79 -4.67 -34.17
CA THR A 431 28.85 -5.21 -33.32
C THR A 431 29.70 -6.19 -34.12
N GLN A 432 31.03 -6.08 -33.99
CA GLN A 432 32.01 -7.00 -34.55
C GLN A 432 31.63 -8.47 -34.28
N ILE A 433 31.40 -9.25 -35.34
CA ILE A 433 31.47 -10.71 -35.26
C ILE A 433 32.95 -11.07 -35.20
N ARG A 434 33.48 -11.28 -34.00
CA ARG A 434 34.80 -11.91 -33.81
C ARG A 434 34.64 -13.43 -33.91
N TYR A 435 35.42 -14.02 -34.80
CA TYR A 435 35.60 -15.46 -34.93
C TYR A 435 36.20 -16.03 -33.63
N ASN A 436 35.45 -16.84 -32.90
CA ASN A 436 35.99 -17.71 -31.86
C ASN A 436 36.46 -19.02 -32.50
N LYS A 437 37.78 -19.21 -32.59
CA LYS A 437 38.39 -20.49 -32.95
C LYS A 437 38.40 -21.35 -31.68
N PRO A 438 37.78 -22.55 -31.64
CA PRO A 438 37.91 -23.41 -30.47
C PRO A 438 39.32 -24.02 -30.48
N SER A 439 40.14 -23.66 -29.48
CA SER A 439 41.35 -24.42 -29.15
C SER A 439 40.96 -25.61 -28.25
N PRO A 440 41.57 -26.79 -28.39
CA PRO A 440 41.16 -27.97 -27.63
C PRO A 440 41.50 -27.80 -26.15
N ALA A 441 40.63 -28.35 -25.30
CA ALA A 441 40.88 -28.47 -23.86
C ALA A 441 42.20 -29.20 -23.60
N LEU A 442 43.15 -28.51 -22.97
CA LEU A 442 44.33 -29.12 -22.37
C LEU A 442 44.13 -29.15 -20.86
N ASN A 443 43.49 -30.22 -20.39
CA ASN A 443 43.66 -30.69 -19.01
C ASN A 443 45.04 -31.35 -18.92
N GLN A 444 46.08 -30.56 -18.62
CA GLN A 444 47.33 -31.02 -17.98
C GLN A 444 48.25 -29.82 -17.70
N PHE A 445 48.85 -29.78 -16.50
CA PHE A 445 49.75 -28.71 -16.06
C PHE A 445 50.94 -28.56 -17.01
N ALA A 446 51.16 -27.34 -17.52
CA ALA A 446 52.32 -27.02 -18.34
C ALA A 446 53.61 -27.14 -17.51
N THR A 447 54.59 -27.89 -18.03
CA THR A 447 55.92 -27.96 -17.41
C THR A 447 56.66 -26.63 -17.62
N LYS A 448 57.59 -26.29 -16.71
CA LYS A 448 58.44 -25.07 -16.81
C LYS A 448 59.15 -24.95 -18.17
N GLY A 449 59.49 -26.06 -18.81
CA GLY A 449 60.08 -26.09 -20.15
C GLY A 449 59.11 -25.68 -21.27
N GLN A 450 57.82 -26.00 -21.15
CA GLN A 450 56.80 -25.63 -22.13
C GLN A 450 56.46 -24.13 -22.08
N VAL A 451 56.45 -23.54 -20.89
CA VAL A 451 56.26 -22.08 -20.72
C VAL A 451 57.45 -21.30 -21.29
N ILE A 452 58.69 -21.79 -21.08
CA ILE A 452 59.90 -21.18 -21.65
C ILE A 452 59.95 -21.33 -23.18
N SER A 453 59.46 -22.44 -23.73
CA SER A 453 59.36 -22.67 -25.17
C SER A 453 58.36 -21.74 -25.85
N GLU A 454 57.19 -21.51 -25.24
CA GLU A 454 56.18 -20.56 -25.73
C GLU A 454 56.69 -19.11 -25.69
N LEU A 455 57.38 -18.72 -24.62
CA LEU A 455 57.99 -17.38 -24.51
C LEU A 455 59.12 -17.15 -25.53
N LYS A 456 59.85 -18.20 -25.94
CA LYS A 456 60.91 -18.09 -26.96
C LYS A 456 60.39 -18.12 -28.40
N ASN A 457 59.27 -18.80 -28.65
CA ASN A 457 58.68 -18.90 -29.99
C ASN A 457 57.76 -17.71 -30.35
N GLY A 458 57.38 -16.91 -29.36
CA GLY A 458 56.61 -15.67 -29.53
C GLY A 458 57.41 -14.48 -30.10
N GLY A 459 58.25 -14.68 -31.12
CA GLY A 459 58.67 -13.66 -32.10
C GLY A 459 59.11 -12.27 -31.64
N ARG A 460 59.50 -12.04 -30.39
CA ARG A 460 59.95 -10.73 -29.88
C ARG A 460 61.36 -10.83 -29.32
N SER A 461 62.29 -10.26 -30.08
CA SER A 461 63.69 -10.03 -29.70
C SER A 461 63.77 -9.04 -28.54
N GLY A 462 63.75 -9.55 -27.31
CA GLY A 462 64.17 -8.82 -26.11
C GLY A 462 65.27 -9.60 -25.41
N THR A 463 66.48 -9.06 -25.39
CA THR A 463 67.65 -9.62 -24.69
C THR A 463 67.41 -9.64 -23.18
N CYS A 464 67.31 -10.83 -22.58
CA CYS A 464 67.49 -11.01 -21.13
C CYS A 464 68.99 -11.06 -20.85
N ASP A 465 69.55 -9.99 -20.30
CA ASP A 465 70.95 -9.94 -19.89
C ASP A 465 71.15 -10.78 -18.62
N GLN A 466 72.13 -11.70 -18.64
CA GLN A 466 72.39 -12.69 -17.58
C GLN A 466 73.63 -12.34 -16.74
N ASN A 467 73.97 -11.06 -16.59
CA ASN A 467 75.20 -10.65 -15.91
C ASN A 467 74.93 -9.98 -14.56
N ASN A 468 74.87 -10.80 -13.50
CA ASN A 468 75.50 -10.61 -12.19
C ASN A 468 74.83 -11.50 -11.13
N PHE A 469 75.29 -12.75 -11.02
CA PHE A 469 75.15 -13.53 -9.79
C PHE A 469 76.57 -13.82 -9.28
N ALA A 470 77.05 -12.96 -8.39
CA ALA A 470 78.07 -13.36 -7.44
C ALA A 470 77.38 -14.24 -6.40
N SER A 471 78.01 -15.39 -6.15
CA SER A 471 77.67 -16.39 -5.16
C SER A 471 77.51 -15.81 -3.76
N ASP A 472 76.37 -16.05 -3.12
CA ASP A 472 76.36 -16.34 -1.69
C ASP A 472 75.33 -17.44 -1.42
N SER A 473 75.85 -18.55 -0.91
CA SER A 473 75.12 -19.67 -0.36
C SER A 473 74.62 -19.28 1.02
N ASP A 474 73.31 -19.12 1.18
CA ASP A 474 72.52 -19.80 2.23
C ASP A 474 71.08 -19.24 2.29
N GLY A 475 70.12 -20.16 2.16
CA GLY A 475 68.69 -20.05 2.50
C GLY A 475 68.01 -18.68 2.43
N ALA A 476 67.37 -18.38 1.30
CA ALA A 476 66.33 -17.34 1.24
C ALA A 476 65.13 -17.77 0.36
N THR A 477 63.97 -17.40 0.87
CA THR A 477 62.59 -17.56 0.41
C THR A 477 62.34 -17.13 -1.03
N ALA A 478 61.33 -17.72 -1.68
CA ALA A 478 60.80 -17.30 -2.98
C ALA A 478 60.45 -15.79 -2.97
N ALA A 479 61.32 -14.99 -3.57
CA ALA A 479 61.11 -13.59 -3.85
C ALA A 479 60.85 -13.40 -5.36
N ASP A 480 59.95 -12.46 -5.65
CA ASP A 480 59.35 -12.16 -6.93
C ASP A 480 60.31 -12.03 -8.12
N LEU A 481 59.93 -12.68 -9.22
CA LEU A 481 60.49 -12.43 -10.55
C LEU A 481 59.76 -11.23 -11.17
N PHE A 482 60.19 -9.99 -10.87
CA PHE A 482 59.68 -8.80 -11.53
C PHE A 482 60.32 -8.59 -12.91
N CYS A 483 59.61 -8.93 -13.99
CA CYS A 483 59.89 -8.38 -15.31
C CYS A 483 59.14 -7.06 -15.48
N ARG A 484 59.82 -5.92 -15.30
CA ARG A 484 59.31 -4.60 -15.70
C ARG A 484 59.62 -4.35 -17.19
N SER A 485 58.61 -4.19 -18.03
CA SER A 485 58.80 -3.55 -19.34
C SER A 485 58.78 -2.03 -19.14
N SER A 486 59.96 -1.41 -19.12
CA SER A 486 60.13 0.03 -19.03
C SER A 486 60.11 0.66 -20.42
N SER A 487 58.92 0.92 -20.95
CA SER A 487 58.62 1.99 -21.92
C SER A 487 57.36 1.61 -22.68
N ASP A 488 56.21 2.06 -22.18
CA ASP A 488 55.14 2.68 -22.98
C ASP A 488 53.90 2.81 -22.09
N GLY A 489 53.55 4.05 -21.76
CA GLY A 489 52.29 4.38 -21.11
C GLY A 489 51.14 4.08 -22.07
N GLY A 490 50.51 2.92 -21.90
CA GLY A 490 49.36 2.51 -22.68
C GLY A 490 48.58 1.43 -21.93
N SER A 491 47.42 1.80 -21.43
CA SER A 491 46.43 0.96 -20.78
C SER A 491 45.87 -0.11 -21.73
N GLY A 492 46.54 -1.26 -21.81
CA GLY A 492 46.08 -2.34 -22.67
C GLY A 492 46.78 -3.64 -22.39
N PHE A 493 46.57 -4.21 -21.21
CA PHE A 493 46.54 -5.65 -20.95
C PHE A 493 46.30 -5.84 -19.45
N VAL A 494 45.03 -5.97 -19.05
CA VAL A 494 44.43 -6.88 -18.04
C VAL A 494 42.97 -6.43 -17.89
N THR A 495 42.13 -6.82 -18.85
CA THR A 495 40.67 -6.80 -18.70
C THR A 495 40.14 -7.94 -19.55
N ASP A 496 40.02 -9.13 -18.96
CA ASP A 496 38.96 -10.09 -19.30
C ASP A 496 39.03 -11.31 -18.38
N ALA A 497 38.64 -11.11 -17.11
CA ALA A 497 38.08 -12.17 -16.27
C ALA A 497 36.54 -12.10 -16.21
N SER A 498 35.94 -11.04 -16.77
CA SER A 498 34.48 -10.82 -16.81
C SER A 498 33.74 -11.73 -17.78
N VAL A 499 34.43 -12.39 -18.72
CA VAL A 499 33.80 -13.23 -19.76
C VAL A 499 33.61 -14.69 -19.32
N ASN A 500 34.33 -15.18 -18.29
CA ASN A 500 34.29 -16.61 -17.93
C ASN A 500 33.39 -16.96 -16.72
N TYR A 501 32.90 -15.98 -15.95
CA TYR A 501 32.13 -16.26 -14.72
C TYR A 501 30.77 -15.56 -14.61
N GLY A 502 30.32 -14.83 -15.65
CA GLY A 502 28.94 -14.33 -15.74
C GLY A 502 28.46 -13.39 -14.62
N ARG A 503 29.34 -12.90 -13.74
CA ARG A 503 29.02 -11.92 -12.69
C ARG A 503 30.17 -10.93 -12.52
N GLY A 504 30.26 -9.95 -13.42
CA GLY A 504 31.14 -8.80 -13.22
C GLY A 504 30.46 -7.77 -12.32
N ILE A 505 31.11 -7.32 -11.25
CA ILE A 505 30.81 -6.02 -10.63
C ILE A 505 30.90 -4.99 -11.76
N ALA A 506 29.81 -4.29 -12.07
CA ALA A 506 29.75 -3.40 -13.21
C ALA A 506 30.72 -2.21 -13.02
N GLY A 507 31.97 -2.41 -13.44
CA GLY A 507 32.93 -1.35 -13.68
C GLY A 507 32.58 -0.68 -14.99
N GLY A 508 31.97 0.50 -14.91
CA GLY A 508 31.83 1.41 -16.05
C GLY A 508 30.41 1.91 -16.31
N GLY A 509 30.13 3.13 -15.86
CA GLY A 509 29.27 4.08 -16.58
C GLY A 509 27.75 4.00 -16.40
N GLY A 510 27.17 2.96 -15.79
CA GLY A 510 25.73 2.91 -15.52
C GLY A 510 25.44 2.21 -14.20
N GLY A 511 24.75 2.89 -13.28
CA GLY A 511 24.42 2.43 -11.93
C GLY A 511 23.52 1.20 -11.88
N GLY A 512 24.07 0.03 -12.25
CA GLY A 512 23.47 -1.27 -12.01
C GLY A 512 23.59 -1.64 -10.54
N ASN A 513 22.50 -1.50 -9.79
CA ASN A 513 22.35 -1.80 -8.37
C ASN A 513 22.64 -3.27 -8.04
N MET A 514 23.91 -3.68 -7.91
CA MET A 514 24.27 -4.97 -7.29
C MET A 514 24.19 -4.92 -5.74
N ALA A 515 23.89 -3.76 -5.17
CA ALA A 515 23.62 -3.57 -3.75
C ALA A 515 22.13 -3.78 -3.42
N GLN A 516 21.54 -4.90 -3.87
CA GLN A 516 20.26 -5.33 -3.29
C GLN A 516 20.50 -5.88 -1.88
N GLY A 517 20.57 -4.95 -0.92
CA GLY A 517 20.09 -5.20 0.43
C GLY A 517 21.03 -5.89 1.40
N MET A 518 22.27 -5.44 1.56
CA MET A 518 23.02 -5.78 2.78
C MET A 518 22.32 -5.18 4.00
N ASN A 519 22.09 -6.00 5.03
CA ASN A 519 21.78 -5.51 6.39
C ASN A 519 23.06 -4.94 7.03
N GLY A 520 22.97 -4.36 8.23
CA GLY A 520 24.10 -3.67 8.85
C GLY A 520 25.31 -4.59 9.11
N ILE A 521 25.05 -5.84 9.50
CA ILE A 521 26.12 -6.81 9.77
C ILE A 521 26.76 -7.37 8.50
N GLU A 522 25.99 -7.68 7.47
CA GLU A 522 26.50 -8.10 6.16
C GLU A 522 27.39 -7.00 5.56
N TYR A 523 26.99 -5.74 5.72
CA TYR A 523 27.81 -4.61 5.29
C TYR A 523 29.12 -4.50 6.08
N LEU A 524 29.08 -4.71 7.39
CA LEU A 524 30.31 -4.73 8.19
C LEU A 524 31.23 -5.88 7.77
N LYS A 525 30.70 -7.09 7.59
CA LYS A 525 31.44 -8.23 7.04
C LYS A 525 32.10 -7.84 5.71
N ALA A 526 31.34 -7.27 4.78
CA ALA A 526 31.87 -6.86 3.48
C ALA A 526 33.04 -5.86 3.60
N ARG A 527 32.97 -4.93 4.54
CA ARG A 527 34.04 -3.94 4.80
C ARG A 527 35.31 -4.56 5.37
N VAL A 528 35.17 -5.57 6.24
CA VAL A 528 36.31 -6.31 6.77
C VAL A 528 36.99 -7.09 5.63
N VAL A 529 36.20 -7.76 4.80
CA VAL A 529 36.69 -8.50 3.62
C VAL A 529 37.38 -7.59 2.62
N GLU A 530 36.78 -6.45 2.30
CA GLU A 530 37.35 -5.46 1.39
C GLU A 530 38.71 -4.96 1.89
N ALA A 531 38.82 -4.65 3.19
CA ALA A 531 40.08 -4.20 3.77
C ALA A 531 41.18 -5.26 3.61
N PHE A 532 40.90 -6.53 3.89
CA PHE A 532 41.88 -7.60 3.68
C PHE A 532 42.18 -7.86 2.21
N GLY A 533 41.17 -7.79 1.33
CA GLY A 533 41.34 -7.91 -0.13
C GLY A 533 42.29 -6.85 -0.71
N SER A 534 42.31 -5.66 -0.12
CA SER A 534 43.26 -4.58 -0.49
C SER A 534 44.70 -4.79 0.03
N GLY A 535 44.99 -5.91 0.70
CA GLY A 535 46.29 -6.22 1.29
C GLY A 535 46.51 -5.63 2.68
N ALA A 536 45.47 -5.08 3.32
CA ALA A 536 45.61 -4.56 4.68
C ALA A 536 45.90 -5.71 5.66
N ARG A 537 46.83 -5.50 6.59
CA ARG A 537 47.10 -6.46 7.69
C ARG A 537 46.02 -6.46 8.77
N CYS A 538 45.23 -5.38 8.80
CA CYS A 538 44.13 -5.16 9.72
C CYS A 538 43.04 -4.34 9.02
N ALA A 539 41.78 -4.74 9.20
CA ALA A 539 40.62 -3.92 8.90
C ALA A 539 40.38 -2.96 10.08
N ARG A 540 40.91 -1.73 9.99
CA ARG A 540 40.83 -0.71 11.05
C ARG A 540 39.59 0.16 10.92
N ASN A 541 39.09 0.65 12.06
CA ASN A 541 38.00 1.62 12.15
C ASN A 541 36.77 1.17 11.34
N VAL A 542 36.47 -0.13 11.39
CA VAL A 542 35.21 -0.62 10.84
C VAL A 542 34.12 -0.26 11.85
N THR A 543 33.76 1.01 11.85
CA THR A 543 32.64 1.54 12.61
C THR A 543 31.45 1.60 11.69
N VAL A 544 30.31 1.10 12.16
CA VAL A 544 29.06 1.50 11.53
C VAL A 544 28.79 2.90 12.06
N ALA A 545 28.80 3.90 11.17
CA ALA A 545 28.50 5.28 11.57
C ALA A 545 27.18 5.28 12.34
N GLY A 546 27.22 5.71 13.61
CA GLY A 546 26.29 5.32 14.69
C GLY A 546 24.80 5.64 14.55
N ASP A 547 24.33 6.06 13.37
CA ASP A 547 22.92 6.36 13.07
C ASP A 547 22.41 5.63 11.82
N LYS A 548 23.19 4.69 11.29
CA LYS A 548 22.92 4.03 10.01
C LYS A 548 21.94 2.88 10.18
N LYS A 549 20.65 3.19 10.01
CA LYS A 549 19.52 2.24 9.98
C LYS A 549 19.50 1.51 8.63
N ALA A 550 19.95 0.25 8.62
CA ALA A 550 19.85 -0.62 7.45
C ALA A 550 18.52 -1.38 7.45
N GLY A 551 18.11 -1.94 6.31
CA GLY A 551 16.98 -2.86 6.27
C GLY A 551 17.29 -4.21 6.93
N MET A 552 16.23 -4.89 7.36
CA MET A 552 16.29 -6.24 7.93
C MET A 552 16.24 -7.32 6.85
N LYS A 553 16.75 -8.49 7.22
CA LYS A 553 16.66 -9.75 6.49
C LYS A 553 16.37 -10.89 7.49
N VAL A 554 16.05 -12.07 6.99
CA VAL A 554 15.71 -13.23 7.82
C VAL A 554 16.83 -14.25 7.74
N TYR A 555 17.34 -14.68 8.90
CA TYR A 555 18.25 -15.84 8.97
C TYR A 555 17.45 -17.13 9.07
N ASP A 556 17.95 -18.21 8.46
CA ASP A 556 17.30 -19.51 8.51
C ASP A 556 17.12 -19.99 9.96
N ARG A 557 15.93 -20.51 10.26
CA ARG A 557 15.62 -21.12 11.56
C ARG A 557 15.66 -22.64 11.45
N PRO A 558 16.29 -23.35 12.41
CA PRO A 558 16.19 -24.79 12.46
C PRO A 558 14.75 -25.17 12.78
N ARG A 559 14.20 -26.10 11.98
CA ARG A 559 12.83 -26.62 12.12
C ARG A 559 12.52 -27.19 13.50
N GLU A 560 13.56 -27.53 14.27
CA GLU A 560 13.49 -28.27 15.52
C GLU A 560 13.51 -27.39 16.80
N THR A 561 13.88 -26.10 16.70
CA THR A 561 13.82 -25.18 17.87
C THR A 561 13.16 -23.85 17.52
N PRO A 562 11.82 -23.78 17.52
CA PRO A 562 11.07 -22.54 17.25
C PRO A 562 11.35 -21.39 18.25
N ASN A 563 12.17 -21.64 19.28
CA ASN A 563 12.43 -20.72 20.39
C ASN A 563 13.66 -19.82 20.23
N LYS A 564 14.47 -19.99 19.18
CA LYS A 564 15.62 -19.11 18.91
C LYS A 564 15.33 -18.21 17.71
N ALA A 565 15.43 -16.89 17.91
CA ALA A 565 15.27 -15.90 16.85
C ALA A 565 16.39 -15.98 15.81
N TYR A 566 17.60 -16.36 16.24
CA TYR A 566 18.78 -16.60 15.40
C TYR A 566 19.31 -17.99 15.70
N ASN A 567 19.59 -18.75 14.64
CA ASN A 567 20.28 -20.00 14.79
C ASN A 567 21.75 -19.75 15.17
N THR A 568 22.38 -20.74 15.78
CA THR A 568 23.79 -21.01 15.53
C THR A 568 23.77 -21.92 14.29
N PRO A 569 24.01 -21.43 13.05
CA PRO A 569 23.93 -22.19 11.82
C PRO A 569 24.37 -23.64 11.98
N ALA A 570 23.54 -24.56 11.49
CA ALA A 570 23.87 -25.99 11.47
C ALA A 570 24.85 -26.35 10.33
N VAL A 571 25.15 -25.38 9.45
CA VAL A 571 25.97 -25.49 8.23
C VAL A 571 26.70 -24.18 7.96
N ASP A 572 27.77 -24.27 7.18
CA ASP A 572 28.70 -23.19 6.82
C ASP A 572 27.98 -21.89 6.38
N VAL A 573 28.43 -20.76 6.93
CA VAL A 573 28.07 -19.34 6.71
C VAL A 573 26.77 -19.09 5.94
N GLN A 574 25.71 -18.68 6.65
CA GLN A 574 24.42 -18.30 6.05
C GLN A 574 24.27 -16.78 5.93
N PHE A 575 24.09 -16.30 4.69
CA PHE A 575 23.58 -14.95 4.45
C PHE A 575 22.11 -14.88 4.81
N ALA A 576 21.67 -13.72 5.28
CA ALA A 576 20.26 -13.55 5.58
C ALA A 576 19.48 -13.42 4.27
N ASN A 577 18.41 -14.19 4.16
CA ASN A 577 17.50 -14.18 3.04
C ASN A 577 16.58 -12.95 3.13
N VAL A 578 16.14 -12.45 1.97
CA VAL A 578 14.99 -11.54 1.98
C VAL A 578 13.79 -12.33 2.46
N GLY A 579 13.08 -11.80 3.45
CA GLY A 579 11.86 -12.41 3.96
C GLY A 579 10.65 -11.52 3.72
N SER A 580 9.47 -12.12 3.86
CA SER A 580 8.19 -11.40 3.90
C SER A 580 8.07 -10.51 5.15
N PRO A 581 7.21 -9.46 5.13
CA PRO A 581 6.93 -8.65 6.33
C PRO A 581 6.56 -9.50 7.55
N TYR A 582 5.83 -10.60 7.35
CA TYR A 582 5.49 -11.52 8.43
C TYR A 582 6.72 -12.22 8.99
N GLU A 583 7.60 -12.76 8.14
CA GLU A 583 8.82 -13.46 8.60
C GLU A 583 9.78 -12.51 9.30
N LEU A 584 9.95 -11.28 8.78
CA LEU A 584 10.73 -10.23 9.43
C LEU A 584 10.17 -9.87 10.80
N LEU A 585 8.84 -9.73 10.93
CA LEU A 585 8.20 -9.48 12.22
C LEU A 585 8.46 -10.65 13.17
N MET A 586 8.19 -11.87 12.73
CA MET A 586 8.42 -13.09 13.52
C MET A 586 9.89 -13.25 13.90
N HIS A 587 10.83 -12.66 13.15
CA HIS A 587 12.27 -12.72 13.43
C HIS A 587 12.63 -11.95 14.70
N THR A 588 11.89 -10.89 15.00
CA THR A 588 12.06 -10.14 16.25
C THR A 588 11.30 -10.71 17.44
N THR A 589 10.39 -11.66 17.22
CA THR A 589 9.60 -12.25 18.30
C THR A 589 10.36 -13.37 19.01
N LYS A 590 10.67 -13.20 20.30
CA LYS A 590 11.18 -14.28 21.14
C LYS A 590 10.05 -15.23 21.51
N SER A 591 10.12 -16.49 21.08
CA SER A 591 9.17 -17.50 21.55
C SER A 591 9.48 -17.86 23.01
N GLY A 592 8.48 -17.69 23.89
CA GLY A 592 8.51 -18.11 25.29
C GLY A 592 8.33 -17.00 26.34
N THR A 593 8.40 -15.72 25.96
CA THR A 593 7.97 -14.60 26.82
C THR A 593 6.69 -14.01 26.25
N ASN A 594 5.71 -13.67 27.10
CA ASN A 594 4.49 -12.90 26.78
C ASN A 594 4.84 -11.47 26.28
N GLY A 595 5.76 -11.37 25.32
CA GLY A 595 6.22 -10.13 24.73
C GLY A 595 5.16 -9.60 23.78
N TYR A 596 5.02 -8.28 23.78
CA TYR A 596 4.12 -7.42 23.02
C TYR A 596 3.98 -7.70 21.51
N CYS A 597 4.69 -8.70 20.97
CA CYS A 597 4.72 -9.04 19.55
C CYS A 597 3.89 -10.30 19.19
N ASN A 598 3.26 -10.99 20.17
CA ASN A 598 2.46 -12.21 19.93
C ASN A 598 1.17 -12.32 20.79
N GLY A 599 0.66 -11.19 21.29
CA GLY A 599 -0.63 -11.12 22.00
C GLY A 599 -1.77 -10.61 21.11
N THR A 600 -3.00 -10.56 21.61
CA THR A 600 -4.12 -9.89 20.91
C THR A 600 -3.87 -8.41 20.64
N ASN A 601 -2.99 -7.77 21.42
CA ASN A 601 -2.47 -6.41 21.23
C ASN A 601 -1.07 -6.41 20.60
N ASP A 602 -0.77 -7.35 19.71
CA ASP A 602 0.49 -7.35 18.97
C ASP A 602 0.45 -6.43 17.74
N VAL A 603 1.61 -6.24 17.12
CA VAL A 603 1.77 -5.47 15.88
C VAL A 603 0.78 -5.91 14.79
N ILE A 604 0.56 -7.23 14.63
CA ILE A 604 -0.44 -7.76 13.70
C ILE A 604 -1.85 -7.36 14.12
N GLY A 605 -2.17 -7.39 15.41
CA GLY A 605 -3.42 -6.90 15.97
C GLY A 605 -3.68 -5.42 15.67
N TYR A 606 -2.68 -4.56 15.77
CA TYR A 606 -2.82 -3.15 15.37
C TYR A 606 -3.00 -2.97 13.87
N ILE A 607 -2.26 -3.72 13.04
CA ILE A 607 -2.45 -3.68 11.59
C ILE A 607 -3.84 -4.20 11.24
N HIS A 608 -4.31 -5.25 11.91
CA HIS A 608 -5.67 -5.78 11.75
C HIS A 608 -6.73 -4.77 12.17
N GLN A 609 -6.51 -4.03 13.27
CA GLN A 609 -7.37 -2.92 13.67
C GLN A 609 -7.50 -1.88 12.56
N ARG A 610 -6.36 -1.43 12.02
CA ARG A 610 -6.35 -0.47 10.91
C ARG A 610 -6.96 -1.05 9.64
N ALA A 611 -6.73 -2.33 9.36
CA ALA A 611 -7.33 -3.03 8.24
C ALA A 611 -8.86 -3.06 8.35
N LYS A 612 -9.43 -3.20 9.56
CA LYS A 612 -10.88 -3.11 9.80
C LYS A 612 -11.44 -1.72 9.56
N GLU A 613 -10.64 -0.66 9.74
CA GLU A 613 -11.05 0.68 9.35
C GLU A 613 -11.14 0.80 7.81
N ILE A 614 -10.34 0.06 7.04
CA ILE A 614 -10.42 0.02 5.57
C ILE A 614 -11.59 -0.85 5.10
N LEU A 615 -11.61 -2.10 5.58
CA LEU A 615 -12.56 -3.15 5.22
C LEU A 615 -13.04 -3.83 6.52
N PRO A 616 -14.21 -3.45 7.06
CA PRO A 616 -14.66 -3.92 8.37
C PRO A 616 -14.79 -5.44 8.53
N THR A 617 -14.97 -6.17 7.44
CA THR A 617 -15.06 -7.63 7.44
C THR A 617 -13.72 -8.35 7.40
N VAL A 618 -12.60 -7.64 7.35
CA VAL A 618 -11.30 -8.30 7.27
C VAL A 618 -11.01 -9.09 8.53
N GLU A 619 -10.60 -10.33 8.34
CA GLU A 619 -10.18 -11.21 9.43
C GLU A 619 -8.67 -11.15 9.64
N ARG A 620 -8.22 -11.40 10.88
CA ARG A 620 -6.79 -11.37 11.22
C ARG A 620 -5.97 -12.30 10.33
N ALA A 621 -6.49 -13.50 10.05
CA ALA A 621 -5.84 -14.48 9.19
C ALA A 621 -5.61 -13.96 7.76
N GLU A 622 -6.49 -13.09 7.25
CA GLU A 622 -6.31 -12.47 5.93
C GLU A 622 -5.17 -11.46 5.94
N VAL A 623 -5.03 -10.68 7.01
CA VAL A 623 -3.90 -9.75 7.20
C VAL A 623 -2.58 -10.52 7.31
N GLU A 624 -2.54 -11.61 8.07
CA GLU A 624 -1.35 -12.47 8.18
C GLU A 624 -0.98 -13.11 6.83
N ALA A 625 -1.97 -13.59 6.07
CA ALA A 625 -1.76 -14.13 4.73
C ALA A 625 -1.22 -13.06 3.78
N LEU A 626 -1.72 -11.82 3.85
CA LEU A 626 -1.22 -10.70 3.07
C LEU A 626 0.24 -10.41 3.40
N MET A 627 0.59 -10.33 4.69
CA MET A 627 1.98 -10.08 5.13
C MET A 627 2.95 -11.21 4.79
N LYS A 628 2.46 -12.42 4.45
CA LYS A 628 3.26 -13.56 3.95
C LYS A 628 3.36 -13.61 2.43
N SER A 629 2.55 -12.85 1.72
CA SER A 629 2.34 -13.05 0.28
C SER A 629 3.48 -12.55 -0.60
N GLN A 630 4.34 -11.67 -0.08
CA GLN A 630 5.42 -11.06 -0.83
C GLN A 630 6.64 -10.75 0.05
N ASP A 631 7.82 -10.98 -0.50
CA ASP A 631 9.12 -10.63 0.09
C ASP A 631 9.32 -9.12 0.15
N LEU A 632 9.88 -8.61 1.26
CA LEU A 632 10.17 -7.19 1.46
C LEU A 632 11.69 -6.93 1.53
N PRO A 633 12.37 -6.73 0.39
CA PRO A 633 13.80 -6.42 0.35
C PRO A 633 14.17 -5.17 1.16
N PRO A 634 15.39 -5.07 1.70
CA PRO A 634 15.90 -3.81 2.25
C PRO A 634 15.77 -2.65 1.25
N GLY A 635 15.20 -1.54 1.68
CA GLY A 635 14.89 -0.36 0.88
C GLY A 635 13.55 -0.42 0.16
N ALA A 636 12.83 -1.55 0.22
CA ALA A 636 11.50 -1.66 -0.35
C ALA A 636 10.44 -1.10 0.60
N THR A 637 9.38 -0.58 0.00
CA THR A 637 8.15 -0.20 0.70
C THR A 637 6.98 -0.95 0.07
N MET A 638 6.04 -1.38 0.90
CA MET A 638 4.77 -1.97 0.49
C MET A 638 3.61 -1.24 1.15
N PHE A 639 2.42 -1.40 0.57
CA PHE A 639 1.19 -0.81 1.05
C PHE A 639 0.12 -1.88 1.18
N ILE A 640 -0.52 -1.97 2.34
CA ILE A 640 -1.77 -2.73 2.52
C ILE A 640 -2.93 -1.75 2.33
N PHE A 641 -3.80 -2.02 1.36
CA PHE A 641 -4.95 -1.16 1.03
C PHE A 641 -6.06 -1.97 0.37
N LEU A 642 -7.23 -1.35 0.15
CA LEU A 642 -8.32 -1.93 -0.63
C LEU A 642 -8.26 -1.44 -2.10
N PRO A 643 -7.95 -2.31 -3.08
CA PRO A 643 -8.00 -1.92 -4.48
C PRO A 643 -9.40 -1.46 -4.89
N GLN A 644 -9.48 -0.49 -5.80
CA GLN A 644 -10.76 0.06 -6.25
C GLN A 644 -11.67 -1.03 -6.83
N GLY A 645 -12.87 -1.19 -6.26
CA GLY A 645 -13.84 -2.21 -6.67
C GLY A 645 -13.56 -3.62 -6.15
N SER A 646 -12.48 -3.81 -5.37
CA SER A 646 -12.20 -5.06 -4.68
C SER A 646 -13.03 -5.17 -3.40
N ASN A 647 -13.27 -6.40 -2.98
CA ASN A 647 -13.81 -6.76 -1.65
C ASN A 647 -12.76 -7.43 -0.75
N LYS A 648 -11.49 -7.40 -1.17
CA LYS A 648 -10.34 -7.96 -0.45
C LYS A 648 -9.19 -6.96 -0.44
N LEU A 649 -8.51 -6.87 0.70
CA LEU A 649 -7.28 -6.11 0.80
C LEU A 649 -6.18 -6.73 -0.08
N ALA A 650 -5.26 -5.89 -0.54
CA ALA A 650 -4.08 -6.30 -1.29
C ALA A 650 -2.83 -5.66 -0.67
N MET A 651 -1.67 -6.28 -0.90
CA MET A 651 -0.36 -5.75 -0.55
C MET A 651 0.45 -5.57 -1.83
N GLN A 652 0.93 -4.36 -2.11
CA GLN A 652 1.69 -4.05 -3.33
C GLN A 652 2.79 -3.00 -3.06
N PRO A 653 3.88 -2.98 -3.84
CA PRO A 653 4.94 -1.98 -3.71
C PRO A 653 4.55 -0.61 -4.31
N THR A 654 3.52 -0.58 -5.15
CA THR A 654 3.03 0.66 -5.77
C THR A 654 2.13 1.42 -4.82
N VAL A 655 2.37 2.72 -4.74
CA VAL A 655 1.54 3.67 -4.01
C VAL A 655 0.07 3.53 -4.44
N PRO A 656 -0.88 3.37 -3.50
CA PRO A 656 -2.29 3.31 -3.83
C PRO A 656 -2.74 4.58 -4.56
N LYS A 657 -3.42 4.44 -5.71
CA LYS A 657 -4.03 5.56 -6.44
C LYS A 657 -5.05 6.34 -5.62
N THR A 658 -5.49 5.76 -4.51
CA THR A 658 -6.49 6.29 -3.58
C THR A 658 -5.91 7.29 -2.58
N HIS A 659 -4.62 7.62 -2.65
CA HIS A 659 -4.00 8.64 -1.81
C HIS A 659 -4.76 9.97 -1.88
N ALA A 660 -5.10 10.54 -0.72
CA ALA A 660 -5.71 11.85 -0.63
C ALA A 660 -4.63 12.90 -0.35
N GLY A 661 -4.45 13.84 -1.27
CA GLY A 661 -3.49 14.93 -1.18
C GLY A 661 -2.47 14.94 -2.31
N SER A 662 -1.78 16.07 -2.43
CA SER A 662 -0.66 16.26 -3.35
C SER A 662 0.66 15.69 -2.82
N GLU A 663 0.72 15.36 -1.53
CA GLU A 663 1.95 14.86 -0.91
C GLU A 663 2.24 13.44 -1.38
N ASP A 664 3.53 13.15 -1.57
CA ASP A 664 3.98 11.80 -1.87
C ASP A 664 3.76 10.91 -0.63
N PRO A 665 3.08 9.76 -0.75
CA PRO A 665 2.91 8.80 0.35
C PRO A 665 4.20 8.29 0.96
N PHE A 666 5.36 8.49 0.35
CA PHE A 666 6.66 8.23 0.98
C PHE A 666 7.09 9.33 1.97
N ASN A 667 6.55 10.54 1.86
CA ASN A 667 6.92 11.70 2.69
C ASN A 667 6.01 11.89 3.92
N ILE A 668 4.83 11.28 3.93
CA ILE A 668 3.91 11.37 5.07
C ILE A 668 4.51 10.65 6.27
N LYS A 669 4.56 11.32 7.42
CA LYS A 669 5.10 10.77 8.67
C LYS A 669 3.96 10.35 9.59
N ALA A 670 4.07 9.16 10.18
CA ALA A 670 3.10 8.73 11.17
C ALA A 670 3.21 9.60 12.43
N GLU A 671 2.07 10.01 12.98
CA GLU A 671 2.02 10.95 14.11
C GLU A 671 2.14 10.26 15.47
N GLY A 672 1.85 8.96 15.50
CA GLY A 672 1.95 8.11 16.67
C GLY A 672 3.35 8.07 17.26
N THR A 673 3.44 8.23 18.59
CA THR A 673 4.58 7.68 19.33
C THR A 673 4.49 6.17 19.32
N MET A 674 5.64 5.49 19.34
CA MET A 674 5.73 4.03 19.26
C MET A 674 4.94 3.39 20.42
N PRO A 675 3.77 2.78 20.18
CA PRO A 675 3.04 2.12 21.25
C PRO A 675 3.73 0.79 21.60
N ASN A 676 4.35 0.16 20.60
CA ASN A 676 5.01 -1.13 20.72
C ASN A 676 6.31 -1.15 19.91
N TYR A 677 7.36 -1.55 20.61
CA TYR A 677 8.70 -1.68 20.11
C TYR A 677 9.12 -3.15 20.25
N CYS A 678 9.25 -3.83 19.11
CA CYS A 678 9.73 -5.20 19.07
C CYS A 678 11.20 -5.14 18.65
N ALA A 679 12.11 -5.27 19.60
CA ALA A 679 13.52 -5.46 19.30
C ALA A 679 13.95 -6.87 19.65
N SER A 680 14.86 -7.42 18.85
CA SER A 680 15.62 -8.59 19.25
C SER A 680 16.27 -8.33 20.62
N THR A 681 15.99 -9.18 21.61
CA THR A 681 16.61 -9.08 22.94
C THR A 681 18.13 -9.21 22.85
N PRO A 682 18.91 -8.71 23.83
CA PRO A 682 20.37 -8.87 23.85
C PRO A 682 20.86 -10.32 23.70
N ASP A 683 20.07 -11.31 24.15
CA ASP A 683 20.37 -12.74 24.00
C ASP A 683 20.16 -13.28 22.58
N THR A 684 19.46 -12.52 21.75
CA THR A 684 19.21 -12.78 20.33
C THR A 684 19.88 -11.75 19.45
N GLN A 685 20.67 -10.82 19.98
CA GLN A 685 21.49 -9.96 19.13
C GLN A 685 22.59 -10.82 18.52
N ILE A 686 22.87 -10.59 17.23
CA ILE A 686 24.12 -11.06 16.66
C ILE A 686 25.22 -10.24 17.34
N ARG A 687 25.93 -10.88 18.27
CA ARG A 687 26.98 -10.28 19.10
C ARG A 687 28.36 -10.62 18.51
N ASN A 688 29.38 -9.93 19.01
CA ASN A 688 30.80 -10.17 18.72
C ASN A 688 31.18 -11.64 18.46
N TYR A 689 30.59 -12.61 19.16
CA TYR A 689 30.87 -14.05 19.00
C TYR A 689 30.65 -14.61 17.58
N ASP A 690 29.80 -13.98 16.76
CA ASP A 690 29.55 -14.45 15.39
C ASP A 690 30.56 -13.90 14.38
N LEU A 691 31.37 -12.89 14.76
CA LEU A 691 32.44 -12.31 13.95
C LEU A 691 33.83 -12.58 14.53
N ASP A 692 33.94 -12.84 15.83
CA ASP A 692 35.21 -12.94 16.53
C ASP A 692 35.09 -13.79 17.80
N SER A 693 35.82 -14.91 17.83
CA SER A 693 36.14 -15.60 19.07
C SER A 693 37.53 -15.20 19.51
N LYS A 694 37.60 -14.18 20.35
CA LYS A 694 38.85 -13.73 20.97
C LYS A 694 39.51 -14.89 21.75
N ASP A 695 40.80 -15.10 21.53
CA ASP A 695 41.60 -16.01 22.35
C ASP A 695 41.64 -15.52 23.81
N GLY A 696 41.26 -16.39 24.76
CA GLY A 696 41.27 -16.09 26.21
C GLY A 696 39.98 -15.55 26.83
N VAL A 697 38.86 -15.43 26.09
CA VAL A 697 37.53 -15.27 26.71
C VAL A 697 36.95 -16.65 26.98
N ALA A 698 36.92 -17.06 28.24
CA ALA A 698 36.41 -18.37 28.64
C ALA A 698 34.93 -18.53 28.22
N GLY A 699 34.64 -19.36 27.21
CA GLY A 699 33.28 -19.77 26.88
C GLY A 699 32.93 -20.01 25.41
N ASN A 700 33.67 -19.49 24.43
CA ASN A 700 33.46 -19.85 23.02
C ASN A 700 34.66 -19.47 22.14
N GLY A 701 35.50 -20.45 21.80
CA GLY A 701 36.69 -20.28 20.95
C GLY A 701 36.40 -20.35 19.43
N LYS A 702 35.14 -20.19 19.02
CA LYS A 702 34.71 -20.33 17.63
C LYS A 702 33.97 -19.09 17.13
N GLY A 703 34.47 -18.49 16.06
CA GLY A 703 33.79 -17.45 15.28
C GLY A 703 32.97 -18.05 14.15
N ASP A 704 32.12 -17.22 13.52
CA ASP A 704 31.10 -17.64 12.55
C ASP A 704 30.41 -18.94 12.98
N THR A 705 29.80 -18.89 14.16
CA THR A 705 28.80 -19.88 14.59
C THR A 705 29.35 -21.30 14.77
N GLY A 706 30.66 -21.44 14.97
CA GLY A 706 31.29 -22.73 15.24
C GLY A 706 32.12 -23.30 14.10
N ILE A 707 32.17 -22.60 12.96
CA ILE A 707 32.84 -23.06 11.74
C ILE A 707 34.34 -22.78 11.81
N HIS A 708 34.72 -21.61 12.32
CA HIS A 708 36.11 -21.17 12.34
C HIS A 708 36.60 -20.97 13.77
N ASP A 709 37.64 -21.70 14.16
CA ASP A 709 38.36 -21.39 15.39
C ASP A 709 39.11 -20.07 15.17
N GLN A 710 38.66 -19.00 15.83
CA GLN A 710 39.32 -17.68 15.83
C GLN A 710 39.59 -17.12 14.43
N PRO A 711 38.56 -16.63 13.69
CA PRO A 711 38.77 -16.06 12.35
C PRO A 711 39.76 -14.89 12.34
N TYR A 712 39.94 -14.22 13.49
CA TYR A 712 40.97 -13.22 13.72
C TYR A 712 41.72 -13.52 15.02
N THR A 713 43.05 -13.51 14.97
CA THR A 713 43.86 -13.71 16.18
C THR A 713 44.00 -12.42 17.01
N GLN A 714 43.56 -11.28 16.46
CA GLN A 714 43.59 -9.99 17.13
C GLN A 714 42.36 -9.14 16.82
N PHE A 715 41.45 -9.04 17.79
CA PHE A 715 40.38 -8.06 17.79
C PHE A 715 40.67 -6.91 18.76
N LYS A 716 40.45 -5.68 18.31
CA LYS A 716 40.45 -4.50 19.19
C LYS A 716 39.21 -3.65 18.91
N GLY A 717 38.18 -3.76 19.74
CA GLY A 717 36.95 -3.01 19.53
C GLY A 717 36.05 -2.99 20.77
N THR A 718 34.98 -2.21 20.69
CA THR A 718 33.85 -2.32 21.62
C THR A 718 32.94 -3.47 21.19
N ASP A 719 32.01 -3.87 22.05
CA ASP A 719 31.03 -4.89 21.71
C ASP A 719 30.25 -4.49 20.45
N PHE A 720 30.49 -5.19 19.33
CA PHE A 720 29.66 -5.09 18.15
C PHE A 720 28.34 -5.80 18.44
N SER A 721 27.25 -5.09 18.20
CA SER A 721 25.91 -5.66 18.29
C SER A 721 25.09 -5.22 17.10
N SER A 722 24.33 -6.17 16.56
CA SER A 722 23.30 -5.92 15.55
C SER A 722 21.94 -6.22 16.18
N THR A 723 21.06 -5.24 16.17
CA THR A 723 19.71 -5.33 16.72
C THR A 723 18.70 -5.17 15.60
N ASP A 724 17.89 -6.21 15.39
CA ASP A 724 16.73 -6.11 14.53
C ASP A 724 15.57 -5.47 15.29
N ILE A 725 14.94 -4.48 14.66
CA ILE A 725 13.93 -3.63 15.26
C ILE A 725 12.74 -3.57 14.31
N VAL A 726 11.59 -3.90 14.88
CA VAL A 726 10.28 -3.71 14.27
C VAL A 726 9.52 -2.67 15.07
N GLU A 727 9.06 -1.65 14.35
CA GLU A 727 8.40 -0.50 14.94
C GLU A 727 7.08 -0.24 14.23
N TRP A 728 6.00 -0.25 14.99
CA TRP A 728 4.68 0.18 14.55
C TRP A 728 4.43 1.62 15.01
N LYS A 729 4.09 2.50 14.07
CA LYS A 729 3.62 3.86 14.33
C LYS A 729 2.20 4.02 13.81
N PRO A 730 1.19 4.18 14.67
CA PRO A 730 -0.16 4.47 14.21
C PRO A 730 -0.22 5.88 13.60
N SER A 731 -1.10 6.06 12.62
CA SER A 731 -1.51 7.38 12.14
C SER A 731 -3.01 7.58 12.38
N CYS A 732 -3.47 8.84 12.37
CA CYS A 732 -4.87 9.14 12.63
C CYS A 732 -5.80 8.79 11.46
N GLY A 733 -5.31 8.50 10.26
CA GLY A 733 -6.15 8.25 9.08
C GLY A 733 -6.37 9.47 8.20
N ALA A 734 -5.85 10.64 8.60
CA ALA A 734 -5.69 11.76 7.69
C ALA A 734 -4.79 11.33 6.50
N HIS A 735 -5.03 11.92 5.34
CA HIS A 735 -4.40 11.58 4.06
C HIS A 735 -4.58 10.12 3.64
N ASN A 736 -5.63 9.46 4.14
CA ASN A 736 -5.82 8.00 4.02
C ASN A 736 -4.70 7.17 4.68
N PHE A 737 -3.84 7.74 5.53
CA PHE A 737 -2.71 7.02 6.12
C PHE A 737 -3.05 6.50 7.52
N LEU A 738 -3.03 5.18 7.72
CA LEU A 738 -3.48 4.56 8.98
C LEU A 738 -2.34 4.17 9.91
N GLY A 739 -1.12 4.10 9.38
CA GLY A 739 0.09 3.82 10.14
C GLY A 739 1.21 3.22 9.30
N GLU A 740 2.37 3.13 9.93
CA GLU A 740 3.58 2.56 9.36
C GLU A 740 4.09 1.41 10.22
N LEU A 741 4.33 0.27 9.58
CA LEU A 741 5.21 -0.78 10.10
C LEU A 741 6.58 -0.58 9.49
N SER A 742 7.63 -0.48 10.29
CA SER A 742 8.99 -0.35 9.80
C SER A 742 9.91 -1.44 10.35
N PHE A 743 10.78 -1.95 9.46
CA PHE A 743 11.81 -2.94 9.73
C PHE A 743 13.17 -2.27 9.57
N ARG A 744 14.02 -2.37 10.59
CA ARG A 744 15.40 -1.92 10.49
C ARG A 744 16.35 -2.77 11.32
N ASN A 745 17.58 -2.83 10.85
CA ASN A 745 18.71 -3.38 11.55
C ASN A 745 19.58 -2.20 12.02
N GLU A 746 19.75 -2.09 13.34
CA GLU A 746 20.63 -1.11 13.96
C GLU A 746 21.89 -1.83 14.46
N THR A 747 23.03 -1.46 13.88
CA THR A 747 24.34 -1.95 14.32
C THR A 747 25.06 -0.88 15.11
N THR A 748 25.58 -1.26 16.28
CA THR A 748 26.39 -0.40 17.14
C THR A 748 27.76 -1.02 17.39
N GLY A 749 28.71 -0.18 17.80
CA GLY A 749 30.08 -0.58 18.05
C GLY A 749 30.99 -0.49 16.83
N GLY A 750 32.18 -1.08 16.95
CA GLY A 750 33.18 -1.11 15.91
C GLY A 750 34.49 -1.66 16.44
N GLY A 751 35.34 -2.08 15.51
CA GLY A 751 36.61 -2.70 15.88
C GLY A 751 37.67 -2.61 14.79
N GLU A 752 38.88 -2.94 15.21
CA GLU A 752 40.00 -3.30 14.37
C GLU A 752 40.11 -4.84 14.38
N PHE A 753 39.90 -5.44 13.21
CA PHE A 753 40.09 -6.87 12.97
C PHE A 753 41.47 -7.06 12.36
N CYS A 754 42.37 -7.74 13.06
CA CYS A 754 43.76 -7.94 12.65
C CYS A 754 44.09 -9.42 12.56
N LYS A 755 45.04 -9.75 11.70
CA LYS A 755 45.63 -11.09 11.60
C LYS A 755 44.54 -12.18 11.38
N PRO A 756 43.91 -12.18 10.19
CA PRO A 756 43.00 -13.26 9.82
C PRO A 756 43.76 -14.58 9.92
N ASN A 757 43.09 -15.61 10.46
CA ASN A 757 43.68 -16.94 10.66
C ASN A 757 43.84 -17.68 9.32
#